data_AF-A0A1X2GEY7-F1
#
_entry.id   AF-A0A1X2GEY7-F1
#
_cell.length_a   1.000
_cell.length_b   1.000
_cell.length_c   1.000
_cell.angle_alpha   90.00
_cell.angle_beta   90.00
_cell.angle_gamma   90.00
#
_symmetry.space_group_name_H-M   'P 1'
#
loop_
_entity.id
_entity.type
_entity.pdbx_description
1 polymer ?
#
loop_
_entity_poly.entity_id
_entity_poly.type
_entity_poly.pdbx_seq_one_letter_code
_entity_poly.pdbx_strand_id
1 'polypeptide(L)'
;MVLGKLENTSPEKRQQHLSNLLSLVQQRSQEQKRRKLENDLQAEIPQEDENNNDSYLKTKNQMPRIAPKAVQASAPADCLPPYDFKNDTNMATLPCELRPEIEPRPYQLEALASVLIPPSSDEKAVASSPLTMKSLFQERSVAQSGIIVLPCGAGKTLTSILVACAIQQPVLVVCSTVIAAMQFQKEFLRFTNIMASRMGMFAGSKKWPFNGPSGVLFTTYTMLMDHRNRTADSKRMAQFIDKTNWGLVIFDEVHCGPAANYSRAMTKIHAKVRLGLTATLLREDEKIGDLEVIVGPVLYQAKWKELAERGYIAKVICTQVETEMTPVIRQAYEDQDAKEQGGPASSVLGVRHHLKSLLCILNPKKMQVCQRLIQYHEAKGDKVLVYCDHIDALKLYAQKMNRPFIYGGTPTTEAQMLLQRFQIDVSQIIKQQQASDQQPTWAQLTRLRKERAQQIDTLFLSRIGDTSLDLPAATVLIQVSSHFGSRRQEAQRLGRVLRAKKRHEKGFYSRFYTLVSTDTHEVTFSGRRRQFLEEECGYGYQIWCVGDQQTPETGEQSEDLDDPKHYGWQIEPMPNTTTPLDDEIKLDPLTCHLQTSDPRPYDTTDTQQQLVTDILALKNIQVEPDSDMDDLPSASTPTPSTPKRKRNAN
;
A
#
# COMPACT_ATOMS: atom_id res chain seq x y z
N MET A 1 8.07 28.40 -27.98
CA MET A 1 9.23 29.16 -28.52
C MET A 1 8.98 29.88 -29.86
N VAL A 2 8.05 29.43 -30.73
CA VAL A 2 7.87 30.03 -32.09
C VAL A 2 6.86 31.19 -32.15
N LEU A 3 5.96 31.33 -31.17
CA LEU A 3 4.88 32.34 -31.21
C LEU A 3 5.37 33.79 -31.05
N GLY A 4 6.51 34.02 -30.38
CA GLY A 4 7.04 35.37 -30.14
C GLY A 4 7.65 36.07 -31.37
N LYS A 5 7.79 35.38 -32.51
CA LYS A 5 8.33 35.97 -33.76
C LYS A 5 7.27 36.39 -34.78
N LEU A 6 5.98 36.25 -34.45
CA LEU A 6 4.86 36.44 -35.38
C LEU A 6 4.18 37.80 -35.29
N GLU A 7 4.55 38.69 -34.38
CA GLU A 7 3.85 39.97 -34.20
C GLU A 7 4.15 41.01 -35.30
N ASN A 8 5.27 40.89 -36.03
CA ASN A 8 5.72 41.89 -37.03
C ASN A 8 5.60 41.48 -38.51
N THR A 9 4.87 40.41 -38.84
CA THR A 9 4.72 39.96 -40.24
C THR A 9 3.32 40.21 -40.79
N SER A 10 3.21 40.44 -42.12
CA SER A 10 1.94 40.70 -42.80
C SER A 10 0.92 39.56 -42.61
N PRO A 11 -0.39 39.86 -42.54
CA PRO A 11 -1.43 38.88 -42.23
C PRO A 11 -1.47 37.69 -43.19
N GLU A 12 -1.17 37.91 -44.48
CA GLU A 12 -1.11 36.85 -45.50
C GLU A 12 0.04 35.85 -45.26
N LYS A 13 1.20 36.34 -44.82
CA LYS A 13 2.36 35.48 -44.49
C LYS A 13 2.10 34.67 -43.22
N ARG A 14 1.34 35.19 -42.26
CA ARG A 14 0.93 34.42 -41.07
C ARG A 14 -0.02 33.29 -41.43
N GLN A 15 -0.99 33.53 -42.31
CA GLN A 15 -1.91 32.49 -42.77
C GLN A 15 -1.20 31.37 -43.53
N GLN A 16 -0.27 31.69 -44.44
CA GLN A 16 0.55 30.68 -45.12
C GLN A 16 1.46 29.91 -44.15
N HIS A 17 2.01 30.57 -43.13
CA HIS A 17 2.86 29.88 -42.16
C HIS A 17 2.05 28.96 -41.22
N LEU A 18 0.83 29.37 -40.85
CA LEU A 18 -0.11 28.53 -40.09
C LEU A 18 -0.60 27.34 -40.91
N SER A 19 -0.91 27.51 -42.19
CA SER A 19 -1.29 26.39 -43.07
C SER A 19 -0.15 25.39 -43.24
N ASN A 20 1.09 25.88 -43.36
CA ASN A 20 2.27 25.03 -43.46
C ASN A 20 2.58 24.31 -42.13
N LEU A 21 2.33 24.93 -40.98
CA LEU A 21 2.46 24.27 -39.68
C LEU A 21 1.39 23.20 -39.47
N LEU A 22 0.14 23.48 -39.87
CA LEU A 22 -0.95 22.51 -39.80
C LEU A 22 -0.66 21.29 -40.68
N SER A 23 -0.19 21.47 -41.92
CA SER A 23 0.15 20.36 -42.80
C SER A 23 1.32 19.52 -42.26
N LEU A 24 2.32 20.15 -41.64
CA LEU A 24 3.47 19.47 -41.05
C LEU A 24 3.10 18.67 -39.78
N VAL A 25 2.19 19.19 -38.96
CA VAL A 25 1.64 18.47 -37.80
C VAL A 25 0.79 17.28 -38.25
N GLN A 26 -0.01 17.45 -39.31
CA GLN A 26 -0.85 16.39 -39.85
C GLN A 26 -0.02 15.27 -40.47
N GLN A 27 1.07 15.59 -41.19
CA GLN A 27 2.04 14.62 -41.68
C GLN A 27 2.71 13.84 -40.54
N ARG A 28 3.18 14.52 -39.48
CA ARG A 28 3.80 13.83 -38.33
C ARG A 28 2.82 12.92 -37.58
N SER A 29 1.55 13.31 -37.48
CA SER A 29 0.52 12.47 -36.88
C SER A 29 0.23 11.22 -37.72
N GLN A 30 0.20 11.34 -39.05
CA GLN A 30 0.06 10.20 -39.95
C GLN A 30 1.28 9.27 -39.91
N GLU A 31 2.48 9.83 -39.84
CA GLU A 31 3.73 9.06 -39.76
C GLU A 31 3.86 8.30 -38.43
N GLN A 32 3.41 8.89 -37.32
CA GLN A 32 3.30 8.19 -36.03
C GLN A 32 2.26 7.06 -36.05
N LYS A 33 1.11 7.26 -36.70
CA LYS A 33 0.11 6.20 -36.88
C LYS A 33 0.65 5.06 -37.74
N ARG A 34 1.44 5.36 -38.78
CA ARG A 34 2.08 4.36 -39.63
C ARG A 34 3.13 3.53 -38.88
N ARG A 35 3.96 4.18 -38.06
CA ARG A 35 4.95 3.48 -37.20
C ARG A 35 4.31 2.59 -36.14
N LYS A 36 3.17 3.00 -35.58
CA LYS A 36 2.39 2.12 -34.69
C LYS A 36 1.90 0.88 -35.42
N LEU A 37 1.34 1.05 -36.62
CA LEU A 37 0.85 -0.07 -37.42
C LEU A 37 1.99 -1.05 -37.83
N GLU A 38 3.17 -0.53 -38.19
CA GLU A 38 4.35 -1.34 -38.52
C GLU A 38 4.86 -2.13 -37.30
N ASN A 39 4.84 -1.55 -36.09
CA ASN A 39 5.21 -2.24 -34.86
C ASN A 39 4.19 -3.32 -34.46
N ASP A 40 2.90 -3.08 -34.66
CA ASP A 40 1.84 -4.05 -34.36
C ASP A 40 1.91 -5.25 -35.33
N LEU A 41 2.24 -5.02 -36.61
CA LEU A 41 2.45 -6.09 -37.62
C LEU A 41 3.69 -6.95 -37.36
N GLN A 42 4.73 -6.40 -36.70
CA GLN A 42 5.93 -7.17 -36.34
C GLN A 42 5.77 -8.00 -35.06
N ALA A 43 4.75 -7.72 -34.25
CA ALA A 43 4.44 -8.48 -33.04
C ALA A 43 3.62 -9.76 -33.30
N GLU A 44 3.06 -9.94 -34.51
CA GLU A 44 2.16 -11.06 -34.85
C GLU A 44 2.81 -12.18 -35.67
N ILE A 45 4.15 -12.24 -35.79
CA ILE A 45 4.83 -13.36 -36.49
C ILE A 45 5.31 -14.38 -35.45
N PRO A 46 4.71 -15.58 -35.34
CA PRO A 46 5.24 -16.66 -34.52
C PRO A 46 6.51 -17.22 -35.16
N GLN A 47 7.60 -17.31 -34.40
CA GLN A 47 8.79 -18.04 -34.82
C GLN A 47 8.52 -19.55 -34.72
N GLU A 48 8.45 -20.21 -35.88
CA GLU A 48 8.44 -21.67 -36.02
C GLU A 48 9.85 -22.20 -35.77
N ASP A 49 10.07 -22.85 -34.62
CA ASP A 49 11.23 -23.70 -34.40
C ASP A 49 10.92 -25.13 -34.89
N GLU A 50 11.30 -25.43 -36.14
CA GLU A 50 11.41 -26.79 -36.65
C GLU A 50 12.64 -27.49 -36.06
N ASN A 51 12.40 -28.54 -35.25
CA ASN A 51 13.14 -29.83 -35.19
C ASN A 51 13.19 -30.41 -33.76
N ASN A 52 12.23 -31.29 -33.41
CA ASN A 52 12.48 -32.73 -33.23
C ASN A 52 11.22 -33.43 -32.72
N ASN A 53 10.64 -34.27 -33.59
CA ASN A 53 9.71 -35.33 -33.23
C ASN A 53 10.47 -36.43 -32.47
N ASP A 54 10.00 -36.79 -31.27
CA ASP A 54 9.45 -38.13 -30.98
C ASP A 54 9.42 -38.40 -29.47
N SER A 55 8.20 -38.64 -28.96
CA SER A 55 7.83 -39.59 -27.88
C SER A 55 6.73 -39.06 -26.96
N TYR A 56 5.53 -38.90 -27.52
CA TYR A 56 4.30 -39.08 -26.72
C TYR A 56 3.97 -40.57 -26.68
N LEU A 57 4.13 -41.23 -25.54
CA LEU A 57 3.08 -42.04 -24.92
C LEU A 57 3.54 -42.62 -23.56
N LYS A 58 2.61 -42.57 -22.59
CA LYS A 58 2.59 -43.23 -21.26
C LYS A 58 3.29 -42.45 -20.14
N THR A 59 2.49 -41.78 -19.30
CA THR A 59 1.92 -42.37 -18.07
C THR A 59 1.11 -41.29 -17.32
N LYS A 60 -0.21 -41.50 -17.19
CA LYS A 60 -1.06 -40.77 -16.23
C LYS A 60 -0.78 -41.28 -14.81
N ASN A 61 -0.98 -40.40 -13.83
CA ASN A 61 -1.00 -40.60 -12.38
C ASN A 61 0.33 -40.45 -11.63
N GLN A 62 0.73 -39.19 -11.42
CA GLN A 62 1.21 -38.68 -10.13
C GLN A 62 1.23 -37.15 -10.19
N MET A 63 0.57 -36.47 -9.24
CA MET A 63 0.64 -35.01 -9.11
C MET A 63 2.10 -34.59 -8.90
N PRO A 64 2.66 -33.68 -9.72
CA PRO A 64 3.98 -33.13 -9.42
C PRO A 64 3.86 -32.19 -8.22
N ARG A 65 4.66 -32.42 -7.18
CA ARG A 65 4.98 -31.39 -6.19
C ARG A 65 5.68 -30.25 -6.92
N ILE A 66 4.95 -29.18 -7.21
CA ILE A 66 5.52 -27.97 -7.81
C ILE A 66 6.27 -27.24 -6.68
N ALA A 67 7.60 -27.39 -6.67
CA ALA A 67 8.47 -26.50 -5.91
C ALA A 67 8.35 -25.07 -6.50
N PRO A 68 8.42 -24.01 -5.67
CA PRO A 68 8.40 -22.64 -6.18
C PRO A 68 9.58 -22.46 -7.14
N LYS A 69 9.30 -22.08 -8.39
CA LYS A 69 10.33 -21.83 -9.40
C LYS A 69 11.15 -20.61 -8.99
N ALA A 70 12.43 -20.82 -8.69
CA ALA A 70 13.42 -19.75 -8.73
C ALA A 70 13.41 -19.18 -10.17
N VAL A 71 13.09 -17.89 -10.32
CA VAL A 71 13.15 -17.22 -11.60
C VAL A 71 14.63 -17.07 -11.95
N GLN A 72 15.15 -17.91 -12.84
CA GLN A 72 16.47 -17.71 -13.43
C GLN A 72 16.38 -16.54 -14.42
N ALA A 73 16.39 -15.32 -13.91
CA ALA A 73 16.52 -14.12 -14.72
C ALA A 73 18.00 -13.94 -15.10
N SER A 74 18.30 -13.83 -16.39
CA SER A 74 19.61 -13.38 -16.85
C SER A 74 19.84 -11.94 -16.35
N ALA A 75 20.87 -11.75 -15.53
CA ALA A 75 21.17 -10.43 -14.98
C ALA A 75 21.47 -9.43 -16.12
N PRO A 76 20.87 -8.22 -16.13
CA PRO A 76 21.21 -7.17 -17.09
C PRO A 76 22.70 -6.81 -16.99
N ALA A 77 23.32 -6.47 -18.13
CA ALA A 77 24.77 -6.25 -18.25
C ALA A 77 25.35 -5.17 -17.31
N ASP A 78 24.52 -4.24 -16.82
CA ASP A 78 24.90 -3.14 -15.93
C ASP A 78 24.73 -3.46 -14.42
N CYS A 79 24.33 -4.68 -14.07
CA CYS A 79 24.19 -5.09 -12.66
C CYS A 79 25.56 -5.28 -11.98
N LEU A 80 25.57 -5.05 -10.66
CA LEU A 80 26.75 -5.36 -9.84
C LEU A 80 27.05 -6.87 -9.90
N PRO A 81 28.32 -7.27 -10.11
CA PRO A 81 28.68 -8.68 -10.15
C PRO A 81 28.46 -9.35 -8.79
N PRO A 82 28.28 -10.68 -8.76
CA PRO A 82 28.22 -11.43 -7.52
C PRO A 82 29.46 -11.18 -6.66
N TYR A 83 29.25 -10.99 -5.37
CA TYR A 83 30.27 -10.58 -4.42
C TYR A 83 30.62 -11.72 -3.47
N ASP A 84 31.90 -12.14 -3.49
CA ASP A 84 32.43 -13.10 -2.53
C ASP A 84 32.82 -12.39 -1.23
N PHE A 85 31.94 -12.51 -0.24
CA PHE A 85 32.08 -11.78 1.02
C PHE A 85 32.96 -12.52 2.04
N LYS A 86 33.15 -13.84 1.90
CA LYS A 86 33.99 -14.61 2.83
C LYS A 86 35.48 -14.42 2.55
N ASN A 87 35.83 -14.22 1.28
CA ASN A 87 37.23 -14.06 0.85
C ASN A 87 37.71 -12.60 0.87
N ASP A 88 36.83 -11.61 1.03
CA ASP A 88 37.20 -10.20 1.06
C ASP A 88 37.70 -9.75 2.44
N THR A 89 39.01 -9.54 2.55
CA THR A 89 39.68 -9.07 3.77
C THR A 89 39.75 -7.54 3.89
N ASN A 90 39.35 -6.80 2.85
CA ASN A 90 39.42 -5.34 2.86
C ASN A 90 38.27 -4.69 3.66
N MET A 91 37.19 -5.43 3.87
CA MET A 91 35.98 -4.94 4.54
C MET A 91 36.02 -5.27 6.03
N ALA A 92 35.64 -4.29 6.85
CA ALA A 92 35.55 -4.50 8.30
C ALA A 92 34.39 -5.44 8.65
N THR A 93 34.69 -6.54 9.34
CA THR A 93 33.66 -7.50 9.77
C THR A 93 32.76 -6.91 10.85
N LEU A 94 31.46 -7.11 10.71
CA LEU A 94 30.43 -6.77 11.69
C LEU A 94 29.95 -8.08 12.35
N PRO A 95 30.27 -8.34 13.63
CA PRO A 95 29.74 -9.50 14.34
C PRO A 95 28.24 -9.28 14.60
N CYS A 96 27.43 -9.72 13.65
CA CYS A 96 25.98 -9.63 13.67
C CYS A 96 25.45 -11.06 13.54
N GLU A 97 25.07 -11.66 14.67
CA GLU A 97 24.47 -12.98 14.70
C GLU A 97 22.99 -12.88 15.08
N LEU A 98 22.19 -13.77 14.50
CA LEU A 98 20.79 -13.91 14.86
C LEU A 98 20.69 -14.54 16.25
N ARG A 99 19.78 -14.06 17.10
CA ARG A 99 19.53 -14.69 18.40
C ARG A 99 18.95 -16.10 18.21
N PRO A 100 19.34 -17.08 19.05
CA PRO A 100 18.96 -18.48 18.89
C PRO A 100 17.45 -18.74 19.06
N GLU A 101 16.73 -17.84 19.73
CA GLU A 101 15.26 -17.94 19.95
C GLU A 101 14.44 -17.71 18.67
N ILE A 102 15.05 -17.20 17.60
CA ILE A 102 14.34 -16.76 16.41
C ILE A 102 14.46 -17.83 15.33
N GLU A 103 13.36 -18.50 15.07
CA GLU A 103 13.26 -19.45 13.97
C GLU A 103 12.65 -18.75 12.73
N PRO A 104 13.41 -18.62 11.63
CA PRO A 104 12.87 -18.08 10.39
C PRO A 104 11.92 -19.06 9.71
N ARG A 105 10.97 -18.53 8.95
CA ARG A 105 10.00 -19.32 8.21
C ARG A 105 10.62 -19.93 6.94
N PRO A 106 10.12 -21.06 6.42
CA PRO A 106 10.69 -21.74 5.25
C PRO A 106 10.86 -20.85 4.01
N TYR A 107 9.86 -20.04 3.67
CA TYR A 107 9.94 -19.12 2.52
C TYR A 107 10.98 -18.01 2.71
N GLN A 108 11.32 -17.66 3.96
CA GLN A 108 12.39 -16.69 4.24
C GLN A 108 13.77 -17.33 4.03
N LEU A 109 13.89 -18.64 4.30
CA LEU A 109 15.09 -19.41 3.98
C LEU A 109 15.26 -19.60 2.47
N GLU A 110 14.17 -19.86 1.75
CA GLU A 110 14.16 -19.88 0.28
C GLU A 110 14.60 -18.52 -0.29
N ALA A 111 14.09 -17.41 0.26
CA ALA A 111 14.50 -16.06 -0.15
C ALA A 111 15.97 -15.76 0.20
N LEU A 112 16.48 -16.23 1.34
CA LEU A 112 17.90 -16.11 1.68
C LEU A 112 18.77 -16.92 0.72
N ALA A 113 18.29 -18.11 0.35
CA ALA A 113 18.95 -19.00 -0.60
C ALA A 113 18.93 -18.46 -2.05
N SER A 114 18.04 -17.54 -2.40
CA SER A 114 18.13 -16.88 -3.71
C SER A 114 19.18 -15.77 -3.72
N VAL A 115 19.50 -15.16 -2.58
CA VAL A 115 20.54 -14.11 -2.48
C VAL A 115 21.94 -14.69 -2.34
N LEU A 116 22.08 -15.72 -1.52
CA LEU A 116 23.37 -16.39 -1.30
C LEU A 116 23.50 -17.51 -2.32
N ILE A 117 24.53 -17.49 -3.16
CA ILE A 117 24.78 -18.54 -4.15
C ILE A 117 25.91 -19.46 -3.61
N PRO A 118 25.82 -20.78 -3.78
CA PRO A 118 26.98 -21.65 -3.59
C PRO A 118 28.12 -21.26 -4.55
N PRO A 119 29.39 -21.51 -4.21
CA PRO A 119 30.48 -21.38 -5.18
C PRO A 119 30.20 -22.28 -6.39
N SER A 120 30.57 -21.81 -7.59
CA SER A 120 30.21 -22.36 -8.92
C SER A 120 30.57 -23.84 -9.16
N SER A 121 31.25 -24.50 -8.22
CA SER A 121 31.61 -25.92 -8.25
C SER A 121 30.50 -26.87 -7.76
N ASP A 122 29.51 -26.41 -6.98
CA ASP A 122 28.66 -27.29 -6.16
C ASP A 122 27.14 -27.17 -6.35
N GLU A 123 26.68 -26.47 -7.41
CA GLU A 123 25.24 -26.19 -7.63
C GLU A 123 24.33 -27.43 -7.59
N LYS A 124 24.80 -28.58 -8.08
CA LYS A 124 24.00 -29.83 -8.14
C LYS A 124 23.96 -30.60 -6.82
N ALA A 125 24.95 -30.44 -5.94
CA ALA A 125 25.03 -31.15 -4.66
C ALA A 125 24.20 -30.47 -3.56
N VAL A 126 24.10 -29.13 -3.60
CA VAL A 126 23.43 -28.32 -2.57
C VAL A 126 21.90 -28.29 -2.74
N ALA A 127 21.39 -28.53 -3.94
CA ALA A 127 19.95 -28.48 -4.24
C ALA A 127 19.10 -29.60 -3.58
N SER A 128 19.72 -30.70 -3.15
CA SER A 128 19.04 -31.87 -2.56
C SER A 128 19.03 -31.89 -1.03
N SER A 129 19.78 -30.99 -0.37
CA SER A 129 19.85 -30.90 1.09
C SER A 129 18.72 -30.04 1.66
N PRO A 130 18.18 -30.36 2.86
CA PRO A 130 17.15 -29.54 3.48
C PRO A 130 17.68 -28.13 3.76
N LEU A 131 16.97 -27.11 3.26
CA LEU A 131 17.27 -25.70 3.48
C LEU A 131 17.24 -25.39 4.99
N THR A 132 18.41 -25.40 5.62
CA THR A 132 18.58 -25.15 7.05
C THR A 132 19.47 -23.92 7.20
N MET A 133 19.22 -23.08 8.21
CA MET A 133 20.06 -21.89 8.44
C MET A 133 21.56 -22.20 8.52
N LYS A 134 21.93 -23.33 9.13
CA LYS A 134 23.33 -23.73 9.27
C LYS A 134 23.98 -24.02 7.92
N SER A 135 23.29 -24.72 6.99
CA SER A 135 23.84 -24.99 5.67
C SER A 135 23.97 -23.71 4.85
N LEU A 136 22.98 -22.82 4.92
CA LEU A 136 23.01 -21.54 4.18
C LEU A 136 24.16 -20.62 4.62
N PHE A 137 24.43 -20.51 5.93
CA PHE A 137 25.53 -19.68 6.41
C PHE A 137 26.91 -20.32 6.19
N GLN A 138 27.02 -21.65 6.20
CA GLN A 138 28.30 -22.34 6.08
C GLN A 138 28.72 -22.60 4.62
N GLU A 139 27.80 -23.05 3.77
CA GLU A 139 28.10 -23.56 2.43
C GLU A 139 28.14 -22.48 1.35
N ARG A 140 27.58 -21.29 1.61
CA ARG A 140 27.47 -20.22 0.62
C ARG A 140 28.42 -19.06 0.95
N SER A 141 29.23 -18.65 -0.03
CA SER A 141 30.26 -17.61 0.11
C SER A 141 30.02 -16.40 -0.78
N VAL A 142 29.14 -16.53 -1.78
CA VAL A 142 28.87 -15.50 -2.78
C VAL A 142 27.47 -14.92 -2.57
N ALA A 143 27.35 -13.60 -2.61
CA ALA A 143 26.08 -12.88 -2.53
C ALA A 143 25.81 -12.13 -3.84
N GLN A 144 24.60 -12.24 -4.38
CA GLN A 144 24.18 -11.46 -5.55
C GLN A 144 23.26 -10.30 -5.17
N SER A 145 23.31 -9.24 -5.98
CA SER A 145 22.40 -8.09 -5.83
C SER A 145 21.06 -8.38 -6.49
N GLY A 146 19.98 -7.87 -5.91
CA GLY A 146 18.66 -8.03 -6.51
C GLY A 146 17.49 -7.73 -5.57
N ILE A 147 16.30 -8.06 -6.03
CA ILE A 147 15.04 -7.64 -5.40
C ILE A 147 14.30 -8.86 -4.84
N ILE A 148 13.87 -8.75 -3.59
CA ILE A 148 12.99 -9.69 -2.90
C ILE A 148 11.60 -9.07 -2.79
N VAL A 149 10.62 -9.74 -3.37
CA VAL A 149 9.21 -9.38 -3.30
C VAL A 149 8.53 -10.24 -2.25
N LEU A 150 8.24 -9.64 -1.08
CA LEU A 150 7.50 -10.28 -0.01
C LEU A 150 6.34 -9.39 0.43
N PRO A 151 5.13 -9.97 0.57
CA PRO A 151 3.96 -9.19 0.96
C PRO A 151 4.11 -8.54 2.34
N CYS A 152 3.32 -7.48 2.56
CA CYS A 152 3.24 -6.84 3.88
C CYS A 152 2.84 -7.88 4.93
N GLY A 153 3.51 -7.86 6.09
CA GLY A 153 3.28 -8.84 7.17
C GLY A 153 4.04 -10.17 7.03
N ALA A 154 4.63 -10.50 5.87
CA ALA A 154 5.42 -11.73 5.70
C ALA A 154 6.84 -11.67 6.30
N GLY A 155 7.24 -10.53 6.88
CA GLY A 155 8.54 -10.39 7.54
C GLY A 155 9.69 -9.96 6.63
N LYS A 156 9.43 -9.00 5.72
CA LYS A 156 10.47 -8.32 4.89
C LYS A 156 11.71 -7.93 5.69
N THR A 157 11.49 -7.28 6.83
CA THR A 157 12.56 -6.82 7.70
C THR A 157 13.39 -7.98 8.24
N LEU A 158 12.75 -9.06 8.73
CA LEU A 158 13.45 -10.23 9.24
C LEU A 158 14.29 -10.89 8.14
N THR A 159 13.74 -11.06 6.94
CA THR A 159 14.50 -11.61 5.79
C THR A 159 15.74 -10.78 5.48
N SER A 160 15.63 -9.45 5.52
CA SER A 160 16.78 -8.57 5.29
C SER A 160 17.84 -8.63 6.39
N ILE A 161 17.40 -8.83 7.65
CA ILE A 161 18.29 -9.02 8.79
C ILE A 161 19.02 -10.38 8.66
N LEU A 162 18.35 -11.42 8.14
CA LEU A 162 19.00 -12.71 7.86
C LEU A 162 20.12 -12.56 6.82
N VAL A 163 19.89 -11.79 5.75
CA VAL A 163 20.94 -11.48 4.76
C VAL A 163 22.08 -10.70 5.40
N ALA A 164 21.78 -9.69 6.23
CA ALA A 164 22.79 -8.93 6.96
C ALA A 164 23.63 -9.81 7.91
N CYS A 165 22.99 -10.76 8.61
CA CYS A 165 23.66 -11.72 9.49
C CYS A 165 24.51 -12.74 8.72
N ALA A 166 24.14 -13.05 7.46
CA ALA A 166 24.94 -13.94 6.61
C ALA A 166 26.22 -13.25 6.11
N ILE A 167 26.09 -11.99 5.67
CA ILE A 167 27.21 -11.25 5.05
C ILE A 167 28.17 -10.71 6.11
N GLN A 168 27.68 -10.32 7.29
CA GLN A 168 28.51 -9.82 8.42
C GLN A 168 29.44 -8.65 8.06
N GLN A 169 28.96 -7.71 7.26
CA GLN A 169 29.68 -6.51 6.83
C GLN A 169 28.92 -5.22 7.20
N PRO A 170 29.48 -4.01 7.01
CA PRO A 170 28.79 -2.77 7.29
C PRO A 170 27.52 -2.64 6.44
N VAL A 171 26.39 -2.33 7.09
CA VAL A 171 25.07 -2.31 6.47
C VAL A 171 24.47 -0.91 6.47
N LEU A 172 24.02 -0.44 5.32
CA LEU A 172 23.21 0.76 5.19
C LEU A 172 21.77 0.38 4.89
N VAL A 173 20.83 0.86 5.70
CA VAL A 173 19.39 0.64 5.52
C VAL A 173 18.74 1.96 5.12
N VAL A 174 18.11 1.97 3.96
CA VAL A 174 17.43 3.14 3.39
C VAL A 174 15.92 2.90 3.41
N CYS A 175 15.19 3.72 4.18
CA CYS A 175 13.75 3.62 4.34
C CYS A 175 13.01 4.81 3.69
N SER A 176 11.72 4.65 3.45
CA SER A 176 10.83 5.72 2.96
C SER A 176 10.59 6.81 4.00
N THR A 177 10.31 6.42 5.25
CA THR A 177 9.96 7.35 6.34
C THR A 177 10.88 7.22 7.56
N VAL A 178 10.91 8.26 8.39
CA VAL A 178 11.67 8.27 9.66
C VAL A 178 11.15 7.20 10.62
N ILE A 179 9.84 6.96 10.62
CA ILE A 179 9.19 5.96 11.49
C ILE A 179 9.59 4.55 11.06
N ALA A 180 9.61 4.27 9.75
CA ALA A 180 10.08 3.00 9.20
C ALA A 180 11.54 2.75 9.60
N ALA A 181 12.43 3.75 9.47
CA ALA A 181 13.82 3.63 9.90
C ALA A 181 13.97 3.31 11.40
N MET A 182 13.18 3.97 12.26
CA MET A 182 13.15 3.69 13.69
C MET A 182 12.61 2.30 14.02
N GLN A 183 11.61 1.82 13.29
CA GLN A 183 11.08 0.47 13.46
C GLN A 183 12.13 -0.57 13.06
N PHE A 184 12.78 -0.37 11.91
CA PHE A 184 13.84 -1.24 11.42
C PHE A 184 14.99 -1.34 12.43
N GLN A 185 15.40 -0.21 13.03
CA GLN A 185 16.39 -0.19 14.09
C GLN A 185 15.99 -1.04 15.31
N LYS A 186 14.73 -0.92 15.76
CA LYS A 186 14.21 -1.74 16.87
C LYS A 186 14.20 -3.22 16.52
N GLU A 187 13.85 -3.56 15.28
CA GLU A 187 13.84 -4.96 14.81
C GLU A 187 15.25 -5.54 14.72
N PHE A 188 16.25 -4.78 14.28
CA PHE A 188 17.66 -5.21 14.37
C PHE A 188 18.07 -5.50 15.82
N LEU A 189 17.78 -4.58 16.76
CA LEU A 189 18.09 -4.79 18.18
C LEU A 189 17.37 -6.00 18.78
N ARG A 190 16.14 -6.25 18.33
CA ARG A 190 15.33 -7.40 18.78
C ARG A 190 15.87 -8.72 18.24
N PHE A 191 16.20 -8.77 16.96
CA PHE A 191 16.52 -10.03 16.28
C PHE A 191 18.00 -10.41 16.33
N THR A 192 18.89 -9.45 16.54
CA THR A 192 20.34 -9.69 16.53
C THR A 192 20.98 -9.43 17.90
N ASN A 193 22.23 -9.85 18.06
CA ASN A 193 23.06 -9.58 19.24
C ASN A 193 23.91 -8.30 19.13
N ILE A 194 23.64 -7.44 18.13
CA ILE A 194 24.42 -6.22 17.92
C ILE A 194 24.24 -5.22 19.08
N MET A 195 25.34 -4.57 19.47
CA MET A 195 25.30 -3.49 20.46
C MET A 195 24.71 -2.22 19.84
N ALA A 196 23.87 -1.49 20.61
CA ALA A 196 23.28 -0.23 20.16
C ALA A 196 24.31 0.85 19.79
N SER A 197 25.52 0.81 20.35
CA SER A 197 26.62 1.73 20.00
C SER A 197 27.15 1.55 18.58
N ARG A 198 26.96 0.37 17.97
CA ARG A 198 27.30 0.08 16.57
C ARG A 198 26.15 0.40 15.61
N MET A 199 25.12 1.11 16.08
CA MET A 199 23.97 1.51 15.28
C MET A 199 23.87 3.04 15.19
N GLY A 200 23.84 3.55 13.97
CA GLY A 200 23.67 4.97 13.66
C GLY A 200 22.28 5.27 13.14
N MET A 201 21.80 6.50 13.31
CA MET A 201 20.55 6.97 12.73
C MET A 201 20.80 8.28 11.98
N PHE A 202 20.27 8.38 10.77
CA PHE A 202 20.32 9.57 9.93
C PHE A 202 18.94 9.86 9.34
N ALA A 203 18.01 10.27 10.20
CA ALA A 203 16.61 10.46 9.81
C ALA A 203 15.99 11.66 10.54
N GLY A 204 15.50 12.65 9.78
CA GLY A 204 14.85 13.84 10.33
C GLY A 204 15.75 14.62 11.30
N SER A 205 15.30 14.81 12.55
CA SER A 205 16.07 15.47 13.61
C SER A 205 17.10 14.57 14.30
N LYS A 206 16.98 13.24 14.15
CA LYS A 206 17.83 12.24 14.79
C LYS A 206 19.04 11.92 13.91
N LYS A 207 20.22 12.39 14.31
CA LYS A 207 21.45 12.29 13.53
C LYS A 207 22.62 11.90 14.44
N TRP A 208 23.07 10.65 14.35
CA TRP A 208 24.31 10.20 14.97
C TRP A 208 24.93 9.05 14.16
N PRO A 209 26.25 9.04 13.99
CA PRO A 209 26.95 7.91 13.37
C PRO A 209 27.03 6.72 14.33
N PHE A 210 27.35 5.54 13.79
CA PHE A 210 27.74 4.40 14.62
C PHE A 210 29.20 4.53 15.06
N ASN A 211 29.55 3.90 16.17
CA ASN A 211 30.92 3.84 16.68
C ASN A 211 31.63 2.59 16.17
N GLY A 212 32.91 2.74 15.82
CA GLY A 212 33.78 1.64 15.40
C GLY A 212 33.94 1.51 13.88
N PRO A 213 34.71 0.50 13.42
CA PRO A 213 35.04 0.32 12.00
C PRO A 213 33.86 -0.26 11.19
N SER A 214 32.91 -0.92 11.85
CA SER A 214 31.75 -1.56 11.22
C SER A 214 30.51 -1.35 12.08
N GLY A 215 29.38 -1.10 11.42
CA GLY A 215 28.10 -0.88 12.07
C GLY A 215 26.94 -0.86 11.08
N VAL A 216 25.75 -0.61 11.62
CA VAL A 216 24.50 -0.49 10.84
C VAL A 216 24.03 0.95 10.90
N LEU A 217 23.77 1.56 9.74
CA LEU A 217 23.25 2.92 9.64
C LEU A 217 21.85 2.90 9.04
N PHE A 218 20.89 3.56 9.70
CA PHE A 218 19.54 3.74 9.20
C PHE A 218 19.37 5.15 8.66
N THR A 219 18.89 5.29 7.42
CA THR A 219 18.66 6.58 6.77
C THR A 219 17.33 6.58 6.01
N THR A 220 16.85 7.75 5.62
CA THR A 220 15.72 7.87 4.68
C THR A 220 16.18 8.28 3.29
N TYR A 221 15.39 7.96 2.26
CA TYR A 221 15.66 8.38 0.88
C TYR A 221 15.84 9.90 0.75
N THR A 222 14.97 10.68 1.41
CA THR A 222 15.02 12.14 1.43
C THR A 222 16.31 12.70 2.03
N MET A 223 16.91 12.00 3.00
CA MET A 223 18.15 12.44 3.65
C MET A 223 19.39 12.22 2.78
N LEU A 224 19.34 11.24 1.88
CA LEU A 224 20.40 10.96 0.90
C LEU A 224 20.42 12.01 -0.23
N MET A 225 19.29 12.67 -0.50
CA MET A 225 19.19 13.68 -1.56
C MET A 225 19.98 14.95 -1.24
N ASP A 226 20.82 15.38 -2.18
CA ASP A 226 21.68 16.57 -2.05
C ASP A 226 20.86 17.86 -2.08
N HIS A 227 20.34 18.26 -0.92
CA HIS A 227 19.70 19.56 -0.75
C HIS A 227 20.74 20.65 -0.52
N ARG A 228 20.61 21.77 -1.25
CA ARG A 228 21.50 22.94 -1.13
C ARG A 228 21.53 23.51 0.30
N ASN A 229 20.45 23.33 1.07
CA ASN A 229 20.27 23.91 2.40
C ASN A 229 20.37 22.89 3.56
N ARG A 230 21.39 22.02 3.54
CA ARG A 230 21.64 21.05 4.62
C ARG A 230 22.29 21.69 5.85
N THR A 231 21.78 21.34 7.04
CA THR A 231 22.44 21.60 8.34
C THR A 231 23.85 21.00 8.38
N ALA A 232 24.75 21.58 9.17
CA ALA A 232 26.13 21.10 9.32
C ALA A 232 26.20 19.59 9.65
N ASP A 233 25.34 19.11 10.56
CA ASP A 233 25.26 17.69 10.93
C ASP A 233 24.85 16.80 9.76
N SER A 234 23.93 17.25 8.92
CA SER A 234 23.54 16.52 7.71
C SER A 234 24.66 16.44 6.68
N LYS A 235 25.47 17.50 6.55
CA LYS A 235 26.64 17.48 5.67
C LYS A 235 27.70 16.50 6.18
N ARG A 236 27.95 16.49 7.49
CA ARG A 236 28.88 15.54 8.13
C ARG A 236 28.45 14.09 7.93
N MET A 237 27.16 13.80 8.11
CA MET A 237 26.62 12.45 7.92
C MET A 237 26.61 12.01 6.45
N ALA A 238 26.28 12.91 5.51
CA ALA A 238 26.37 12.60 4.08
C ALA A 238 27.81 12.28 3.66
N GLN A 239 28.79 13.08 4.13
CA GLN A 239 30.21 12.80 3.91
C GLN A 239 30.66 11.49 4.55
N PHE A 240 30.07 11.10 5.69
CA PHE A 240 30.33 9.80 6.30
C PHE A 240 29.86 8.67 5.39
N ILE A 241 28.62 8.73 4.89
CA ILE A 241 28.04 7.73 3.97
C ILE A 241 28.86 7.62 2.68
N ASP A 242 29.26 8.75 2.10
CA ASP A 242 30.03 8.80 0.85
C ASP A 242 31.45 8.22 1.03
N LYS A 243 32.05 8.32 2.24
CA LYS A 243 33.39 7.80 2.53
C LYS A 243 33.41 6.32 2.95
N THR A 244 32.31 5.83 3.51
CA THR A 244 32.22 4.44 3.97
C THR A 244 31.91 3.51 2.81
N ASN A 245 32.72 2.47 2.63
CA ASN A 245 32.38 1.36 1.74
C ASN A 245 31.36 0.47 2.43
N TRP A 246 30.21 0.24 1.79
CA TRP A 246 29.15 -0.60 2.33
C TRP A 246 29.24 -2.01 1.75
N GLY A 247 29.18 -3.02 2.62
CA GLY A 247 29.10 -4.41 2.19
C GLY A 247 27.71 -4.73 1.65
N LEU A 248 26.69 -4.29 2.39
CA LEU A 248 25.29 -4.49 2.04
C LEU A 248 24.53 -3.16 2.15
N VAL A 249 23.79 -2.82 1.10
CA VAL A 249 22.78 -1.74 1.14
C VAL A 249 21.41 -2.36 0.99
N ILE A 250 20.54 -2.09 1.96
CA ILE A 250 19.16 -2.55 2.01
C ILE A 250 18.26 -1.36 1.68
N PHE A 251 17.52 -1.48 0.59
CA PHE A 251 16.50 -0.52 0.20
C PHE A 251 15.14 -1.09 0.61
N ASP A 252 14.42 -0.37 1.47
CA ASP A 252 13.04 -0.71 1.84
C ASP A 252 12.04 0.07 0.98
N GLU A 253 10.94 -0.57 0.59
CA GLU A 253 9.92 0.01 -0.30
C GLU A 253 10.56 0.52 -1.63
N VAL A 254 11.34 -0.34 -2.27
CA VAL A 254 12.24 -0.01 -3.41
C VAL A 254 11.55 0.53 -4.64
N HIS A 255 10.27 0.21 -4.82
CA HIS A 255 9.46 0.82 -5.87
C HIS A 255 9.42 2.36 -5.79
N CYS A 256 9.88 3.02 -4.71
CA CYS A 256 10.03 4.47 -4.67
C CYS A 256 11.28 4.93 -5.44
N GLY A 257 12.30 4.07 -5.52
CA GLY A 257 13.63 4.33 -6.08
C GLY A 257 13.67 4.92 -7.50
N PRO A 258 12.82 4.50 -8.46
CA PRO A 258 12.84 5.04 -9.83
C PRO A 258 12.47 6.52 -9.97
N ALA A 259 12.03 7.20 -8.91
CA ALA A 259 11.92 8.66 -8.95
C ALA A 259 13.32 9.27 -9.23
N ALA A 260 13.39 10.24 -10.16
CA ALA A 260 14.67 10.73 -10.69
C ALA A 260 15.67 11.18 -9.62
N ASN A 261 15.15 11.76 -8.53
CA ASN A 261 15.96 12.20 -7.40
C ASN A 261 16.48 11.04 -6.53
N TYR A 262 15.66 10.01 -6.31
CA TYR A 262 16.04 8.85 -5.51
C TYR A 262 16.99 7.93 -6.28
N SER A 263 16.76 7.71 -7.57
CA SER A 263 17.65 6.92 -8.44
C SER A 263 19.09 7.46 -8.40
N ARG A 264 19.26 8.79 -8.55
CA ARG A 264 20.58 9.43 -8.43
C ARG A 264 21.24 9.20 -7.07
N ALA A 265 20.47 9.30 -6.00
CA ALA A 265 20.97 9.09 -4.64
C ALA A 265 21.38 7.62 -4.39
N MET A 266 20.64 6.66 -4.94
CA MET A 266 20.95 5.23 -4.83
C MET A 266 22.24 4.87 -5.59
N THR A 267 22.41 5.40 -6.80
CA THR A 267 23.61 5.12 -7.63
C THR A 267 24.88 5.74 -7.04
N LYS A 268 24.77 6.86 -6.30
CA LYS A 268 25.91 7.52 -5.64
C LYS A 268 26.54 6.65 -4.54
N ILE A 269 25.77 5.76 -3.91
CA ILE A 269 26.25 4.96 -2.79
C ILE A 269 27.14 3.82 -3.30
N HIS A 270 28.37 3.79 -2.81
CA HIS A 270 29.32 2.70 -3.05
C HIS A 270 28.96 1.47 -2.19
N ALA A 271 28.45 0.43 -2.85
CA ALA A 271 27.98 -0.80 -2.24
C ALA A 271 28.52 -2.02 -2.99
N LYS A 272 28.84 -3.10 -2.27
CA LYS A 272 29.19 -4.40 -2.88
C LYS A 272 27.93 -5.18 -3.27
N VAL A 273 26.95 -5.24 -2.37
CA VAL A 273 25.67 -5.91 -2.59
C VAL A 273 24.53 -4.92 -2.37
N ARG A 274 23.58 -4.87 -3.32
CA ARG A 274 22.33 -4.11 -3.20
C ARG A 274 21.17 -5.07 -3.07
N LEU A 275 20.41 -4.92 -1.99
CA LEU A 275 19.21 -5.70 -1.73
C LEU A 275 18.00 -4.77 -1.75
N GLY A 276 17.03 -5.08 -2.60
CA GLY A 276 15.75 -4.38 -2.62
C GLY A 276 14.64 -5.18 -1.98
N LEU A 277 13.90 -4.57 -1.05
CA LEU A 277 12.68 -5.13 -0.47
C LEU A 277 11.46 -4.39 -0.98
N THR A 278 10.48 -5.12 -1.51
CA THR A 278 9.19 -4.54 -1.88
C THR A 278 8.06 -5.54 -1.63
N ALA A 279 6.83 -5.02 -1.43
CA ALA A 279 5.64 -5.88 -1.40
C ALA A 279 5.06 -6.14 -2.79
N THR A 280 5.29 -5.23 -3.72
CA THR A 280 4.66 -5.19 -5.05
C THR A 280 5.65 -4.59 -6.03
N LEU A 281 5.81 -5.19 -7.21
CA LEU A 281 6.59 -4.62 -8.29
C LEU A 281 5.78 -3.67 -9.17
N LEU A 282 4.45 -3.68 -9.06
CA LEU A 282 3.58 -2.86 -9.88
C LEU A 282 3.78 -1.35 -9.63
N ARG A 283 4.04 -0.60 -10.70
CA ARG A 283 4.02 0.85 -10.75
C ARG A 283 3.10 1.31 -11.88
N GLU A 284 2.41 2.42 -11.66
CA GLU A 284 1.47 3.00 -12.64
C GLU A 284 2.15 3.70 -13.82
N ASP A 285 3.43 4.08 -13.66
CA ASP A 285 4.23 4.75 -14.67
C ASP A 285 5.19 3.82 -15.44
N GLU A 286 5.07 2.50 -15.26
CA GLU A 286 5.82 1.44 -15.98
C GLU A 286 7.36 1.51 -15.88
N LYS A 287 7.92 2.39 -15.04
CA LYS A 287 9.39 2.56 -14.82
C LYS A 287 10.02 1.47 -13.92
N ILE A 288 9.54 0.24 -14.02
CA ILE A 288 10.04 -0.87 -13.21
C ILE A 288 11.39 -1.35 -13.75
N GLY A 289 11.61 -1.31 -15.07
CA GLY A 289 12.86 -1.72 -15.70
C GLY A 289 14.10 -0.96 -15.18
N ASP A 290 13.94 0.34 -14.86
CA ASP A 290 15.01 1.14 -14.27
C ASP A 290 15.49 0.57 -12.91
N LEU A 291 14.60 -0.12 -12.19
CA LEU A 291 14.90 -0.69 -10.89
C LEU A 291 15.84 -1.89 -10.97
N GLU A 292 15.65 -2.72 -12.00
CA GLU A 292 16.50 -3.88 -12.25
C GLU A 292 17.93 -3.46 -12.55
N VAL A 293 18.12 -2.30 -13.20
CA VAL A 293 19.44 -1.73 -13.47
C VAL A 293 20.08 -1.17 -12.18
N ILE A 294 19.30 -0.47 -11.34
CA ILE A 294 19.85 0.20 -10.14
C ILE A 294 20.21 -0.83 -9.05
N VAL A 295 19.33 -1.81 -8.82
CA VAL A 295 19.43 -2.76 -7.71
C VAL A 295 19.87 -4.14 -8.19
N GLY A 296 19.23 -4.67 -9.23
CA GLY A 296 19.41 -6.03 -9.73
C GLY A 296 18.08 -6.72 -10.05
N PRO A 297 18.13 -7.93 -10.65
CA PRO A 297 16.93 -8.67 -11.04
C PRO A 297 16.09 -9.11 -9.83
N VAL A 298 14.85 -9.53 -10.08
CA VAL A 298 13.98 -10.10 -9.05
C VAL A 298 14.44 -11.51 -8.70
N LEU A 299 14.99 -11.69 -7.50
CA LEU A 299 15.59 -12.95 -7.05
C LEU A 299 14.55 -13.91 -6.45
N TYR A 300 13.52 -13.35 -5.80
CA TYR A 300 12.48 -14.14 -5.15
C TYR A 300 11.18 -13.36 -5.09
N GLN A 301 10.07 -14.03 -5.42
CA GLN A 301 8.73 -13.50 -5.29
C GLN A 301 7.85 -14.52 -4.61
N ALA A 302 7.35 -14.19 -3.42
CA ALA A 302 6.35 -15.00 -2.76
C ALA A 302 4.95 -14.61 -3.21
N LYS A 303 4.15 -15.60 -3.64
CA LYS A 303 2.74 -15.38 -3.94
C LYS A 303 1.93 -15.28 -2.64
N TRP A 304 0.99 -14.34 -2.60
CA TRP A 304 0.13 -14.11 -1.43
C TRP A 304 -0.72 -15.35 -1.11
N LYS A 305 -1.35 -15.94 -2.13
CA LYS A 305 -2.20 -17.14 -1.99
C LYS A 305 -1.48 -18.30 -1.30
N GLU A 306 -0.25 -18.59 -1.69
CA GLU A 306 0.56 -19.66 -1.09
C GLU A 306 0.87 -19.38 0.39
N LEU A 307 1.19 -18.13 0.74
CA LEU A 307 1.47 -17.74 2.12
C LEU A 307 0.21 -17.75 3.00
N ALA A 308 -0.95 -17.44 2.42
CA ALA A 308 -2.24 -17.53 3.10
C ALA A 308 -2.67 -19.00 3.31
N GLU A 309 -2.50 -19.86 2.31
CA GLU A 309 -2.79 -21.30 2.41
C GLU A 309 -1.89 -21.99 3.44
N ARG A 310 -0.61 -21.61 3.52
CA ARG A 310 0.33 -22.09 4.55
C ARG A 310 0.07 -21.49 5.94
N GLY A 311 -0.89 -20.58 6.09
CA GLY A 311 -1.29 -19.99 7.38
C GLY A 311 -0.34 -18.93 7.93
N TYR A 312 0.60 -18.42 7.12
CA TYR A 312 1.53 -17.36 7.55
C TYR A 312 0.91 -15.96 7.48
N ILE A 313 -0.10 -15.79 6.62
CA ILE A 313 -0.87 -14.56 6.41
C ILE A 313 -2.35 -14.90 6.60
N ALA A 314 -3.16 -13.92 7.01
CA ALA A 314 -4.59 -14.10 7.12
C ALA A 314 -5.21 -14.38 5.73
N LYS A 315 -6.15 -15.32 5.65
CA LYS A 315 -7.03 -15.44 4.48
C LYS A 315 -7.97 -14.23 4.47
N VAL A 316 -8.05 -13.53 3.33
CA VAL A 316 -8.86 -12.32 3.16
C VAL A 316 -9.92 -12.55 2.10
N ILE A 317 -11.15 -12.12 2.38
CA ILE A 317 -12.23 -12.01 1.40
C ILE A 317 -12.41 -10.52 1.09
N CYS A 318 -12.26 -10.17 -0.19
CA CYS A 318 -12.50 -8.84 -0.71
C CYS A 318 -13.95 -8.75 -1.20
N THR A 319 -14.70 -7.79 -0.68
CA THR A 319 -16.10 -7.57 -1.01
C THR A 319 -16.30 -6.13 -1.46
N GLN A 320 -16.70 -5.95 -2.71
CA GLN A 320 -17.14 -4.67 -3.26
C GLN A 320 -18.63 -4.52 -3.02
N VAL A 321 -19.04 -3.47 -2.32
CA VAL A 321 -20.45 -3.14 -2.09
C VAL A 321 -20.81 -1.96 -2.97
N GLU A 322 -21.60 -2.24 -4.00
CA GLU A 322 -22.11 -1.26 -4.94
C GLU A 322 -23.40 -0.66 -4.41
N THR A 323 -23.42 0.67 -4.36
CA THR A 323 -24.53 1.46 -3.82
C THR A 323 -24.99 2.47 -4.86
N GLU A 324 -26.28 2.56 -5.08
CA GLU A 324 -26.82 3.59 -5.97
C GLU A 324 -26.74 4.97 -5.34
N MET A 325 -26.62 6.00 -6.17
CA MET A 325 -26.76 7.38 -5.71
C MET A 325 -28.22 7.73 -5.46
N THR A 326 -28.49 8.40 -4.33
CA THR A 326 -29.80 9.02 -4.10
C THR A 326 -30.09 10.07 -5.18
N PRO A 327 -31.35 10.25 -5.62
CA PRO A 327 -31.70 11.14 -6.71
C PRO A 327 -31.25 12.60 -6.47
N VAL A 328 -31.31 13.08 -5.22
CA VAL A 328 -30.87 14.42 -4.82
C VAL A 328 -29.38 14.64 -5.12
N ILE A 329 -28.55 13.65 -4.79
CA ILE A 329 -27.09 13.72 -5.02
C ILE A 329 -26.75 13.47 -6.48
N ARG A 330 -27.48 12.55 -7.15
CA ARG A 330 -27.29 12.28 -8.58
C ARG A 330 -27.50 13.56 -9.39
N GLN A 331 -28.57 14.31 -9.12
CA GLN A 331 -28.81 15.60 -9.76
C GLN A 331 -27.68 16.60 -9.50
N ALA A 332 -27.22 16.72 -8.25
CA ALA A 332 -26.12 17.61 -7.90
C ALA A 332 -24.79 17.20 -8.56
N TYR A 333 -24.56 15.91 -8.79
CA TYR A 333 -23.39 15.36 -9.48
C TYR A 333 -23.44 15.67 -10.98
N GLU A 334 -24.57 15.39 -11.64
CA GLU A 334 -24.81 15.69 -13.05
C GLU A 334 -24.72 17.19 -13.35
N ASP A 335 -25.19 18.04 -12.44
CA ASP A 335 -25.05 19.50 -12.54
C ASP A 335 -23.58 19.95 -12.57
N GLN A 336 -22.68 19.21 -11.92
CA GLN A 336 -21.23 19.48 -12.01
C GLN A 336 -20.64 18.95 -13.33
N ASP A 337 -21.10 17.79 -13.81
CA ASP A 337 -20.72 17.22 -15.12
C ASP A 337 -21.09 18.14 -16.29
N ALA A 338 -22.32 18.64 -16.31
CA ALA A 338 -22.81 19.54 -17.37
C ALA A 338 -22.00 20.85 -17.44
N LYS A 339 -21.55 21.36 -16.29
CA LYS A 339 -20.70 22.56 -16.19
C LYS A 339 -19.24 22.29 -16.57
N GLU A 340 -18.81 21.03 -16.62
CA GLU A 340 -17.45 20.60 -16.99
C GLU A 340 -17.23 20.66 -18.50
N GLN A 341 -18.26 20.32 -19.30
CA GLN A 341 -18.18 20.30 -20.77
C GLN A 341 -18.22 21.71 -21.42
N GLY A 342 -18.61 22.76 -20.68
CA GLY A 342 -18.85 24.11 -21.23
C GLY A 342 -17.91 25.24 -20.80
N GLY A 343 -16.85 25.00 -20.02
CA GLY A 343 -15.98 26.05 -19.44
C GLY A 343 -14.50 25.98 -19.83
N PRO A 344 -13.73 27.09 -19.72
CA PRO A 344 -12.31 27.13 -20.07
C PRO A 344 -11.46 26.19 -19.18
N ALA A 345 -10.71 25.30 -19.82
CA ALA A 345 -10.16 24.07 -19.27
C ALA A 345 -8.93 24.19 -18.32
N SER A 346 -8.51 25.38 -17.88
CA SER A 346 -7.12 25.57 -17.41
C SER A 346 -6.91 25.83 -15.91
N SER A 347 -7.94 26.09 -15.08
CA SER A 347 -7.67 26.52 -13.68
C SER A 347 -8.66 26.02 -12.61
N VAL A 348 -9.78 25.40 -12.99
CA VAL A 348 -10.86 24.99 -12.06
C VAL A 348 -11.03 23.45 -11.99
N LEU A 349 -10.16 22.70 -12.68
CA LEU A 349 -10.26 21.23 -12.80
C LEU A 349 -10.15 20.51 -11.45
N GLY A 350 -9.28 21.01 -10.55
CA GLY A 350 -9.07 20.40 -9.23
C GLY A 350 -10.24 20.57 -8.26
N VAL A 351 -10.84 21.77 -8.19
CA VAL A 351 -11.92 22.06 -7.23
C VAL A 351 -13.22 21.35 -7.60
N ARG A 352 -13.55 21.28 -8.90
CA ARG A 352 -14.76 20.61 -9.38
C ARG A 352 -14.66 19.09 -9.26
N HIS A 353 -13.53 18.52 -9.65
CA HIS A 353 -13.28 17.09 -9.45
C HIS A 353 -13.33 16.72 -7.96
N HIS A 354 -12.79 17.58 -7.09
CA HIS A 354 -12.87 17.35 -5.64
C HIS A 354 -14.31 17.35 -5.12
N LEU A 355 -15.15 18.31 -5.53
CA LEU A 355 -16.57 18.34 -5.15
C LEU A 355 -17.32 17.10 -5.66
N LYS A 356 -17.05 16.67 -6.90
CA LYS A 356 -17.63 15.43 -7.45
C LYS A 356 -17.23 14.20 -6.64
N SER A 357 -15.95 14.08 -6.28
CA SER A 357 -15.48 13.01 -5.39
C SER A 357 -16.16 13.08 -4.01
N LEU A 358 -16.32 14.27 -3.41
CA LEU A 358 -17.03 14.42 -2.14
C LEU A 358 -18.50 14.00 -2.24
N LEU A 359 -19.21 14.33 -3.32
CA LEU A 359 -20.60 13.92 -3.54
C LEU A 359 -20.74 12.39 -3.61
N CYS A 360 -19.81 11.70 -4.29
CA CYS A 360 -19.79 10.24 -4.33
C CYS A 360 -19.49 9.61 -2.96
N ILE A 361 -18.53 10.20 -2.22
CA ILE A 361 -18.13 9.68 -0.91
C ILE A 361 -19.24 9.89 0.11
N LEU A 362 -19.91 11.04 0.11
CA LEU A 362 -20.94 11.42 1.07
C LEU A 362 -22.36 10.97 0.67
N ASN A 363 -22.47 9.96 -0.19
CA ASN A 363 -23.76 9.39 -0.55
C ASN A 363 -24.48 8.78 0.69
N PRO A 364 -25.73 9.18 1.02
CA PRO A 364 -26.49 8.66 2.16
C PRO A 364 -26.61 7.14 2.17
N LYS A 365 -26.92 6.51 1.02
CA LYS A 365 -27.00 5.03 0.91
C LYS A 365 -25.64 4.41 1.31
N LYS A 366 -24.53 4.99 0.86
CA LYS A 366 -23.15 4.58 1.19
C LYS A 366 -22.84 4.76 2.69
N MET A 367 -23.27 5.86 3.31
CA MET A 367 -23.13 6.09 4.75
C MET A 367 -23.91 5.07 5.58
N GLN A 368 -25.16 4.77 5.19
CA GLN A 368 -26.03 3.81 5.86
C GLN A 368 -25.45 2.39 5.81
N VAL A 369 -24.95 1.97 4.64
CA VAL A 369 -24.27 0.68 4.47
C VAL A 369 -23.02 0.61 5.35
N CYS A 370 -22.21 1.67 5.38
CA CYS A 370 -21.03 1.74 6.24
C CYS A 370 -21.38 1.57 7.73
N GLN A 371 -22.38 2.31 8.21
CA GLN A 371 -22.88 2.18 9.59
C GLN A 371 -23.33 0.75 9.90
N ARG A 372 -24.04 0.12 8.96
CA ARG A 372 -24.56 -1.23 9.16
C ARG A 372 -23.45 -2.28 9.23
N LEU A 373 -22.46 -2.18 8.34
CA LEU A 373 -21.28 -3.05 8.37
C LEU A 373 -20.53 -2.93 9.70
N ILE A 374 -20.38 -1.70 10.22
CA ILE A 374 -19.76 -1.47 11.53
C ILE A 374 -20.56 -2.18 12.63
N GLN A 375 -21.87 -1.92 12.73
CA GLN A 375 -22.73 -2.53 13.75
C GLN A 375 -22.73 -4.07 13.69
N TYR A 376 -22.76 -4.64 12.47
CA TYR A 376 -22.72 -6.08 12.27
C TYR A 376 -21.44 -6.72 12.82
N HIS A 377 -20.28 -6.11 12.54
CA HIS A 377 -18.99 -6.63 12.99
C HIS A 377 -18.71 -6.30 14.46
N GLU A 378 -19.18 -5.16 14.97
CA GLU A 378 -19.16 -4.85 16.40
C GLU A 378 -20.00 -5.88 17.19
N ALA A 379 -21.17 -6.28 16.68
CA ALA A 379 -22.00 -7.32 17.29
C ALA A 379 -21.32 -8.70 17.30
N LYS A 380 -20.47 -9.00 16.30
CA LYS A 380 -19.61 -10.19 16.28
C LYS A 380 -18.38 -10.09 17.20
N GLY A 381 -18.12 -8.91 17.75
CA GLY A 381 -16.92 -8.63 18.55
C GLY A 381 -15.64 -8.52 17.71
N ASP A 382 -15.77 -8.19 16.42
CA ASP A 382 -14.66 -7.96 15.52
C ASP A 382 -14.15 -6.52 15.60
N LYS A 383 -12.84 -6.35 15.44
CA LYS A 383 -12.20 -5.03 15.35
C LYS A 383 -12.34 -4.49 13.93
N VAL A 384 -12.96 -3.32 13.80
CA VAL A 384 -13.30 -2.67 12.54
C VAL A 384 -12.43 -1.42 12.34
N LEU A 385 -11.79 -1.34 11.18
CA LEU A 385 -11.05 -0.15 10.76
C LEU A 385 -11.76 0.46 9.56
N VAL A 386 -12.14 1.73 9.66
CA VAL A 386 -12.79 2.45 8.55
C VAL A 386 -11.81 3.46 7.99
N TYR A 387 -11.63 3.42 6.68
CA TYR A 387 -10.65 4.23 5.98
C TYR A 387 -11.32 5.19 5.00
N CYS A 388 -10.96 6.47 5.09
CA CYS A 388 -11.40 7.51 4.16
C CYS A 388 -10.27 8.50 3.91
N ASP A 389 -9.89 8.67 2.64
CA ASP A 389 -8.83 9.60 2.22
C ASP A 389 -9.21 11.07 2.45
N HIS A 390 -10.49 11.42 2.22
CA HIS A 390 -10.98 12.78 2.38
C HIS A 390 -11.24 13.12 3.85
N ILE A 391 -10.50 14.08 4.39
CA ILE A 391 -10.56 14.45 5.81
C ILE A 391 -11.93 15.00 6.21
N ASP A 392 -12.57 15.80 5.36
CA ASP A 392 -13.87 16.40 5.70
C ASP A 392 -14.98 15.35 5.70
N ALA A 393 -14.95 14.43 4.73
CA ALA A 393 -15.85 13.29 4.73
C ALA A 393 -15.59 12.39 5.95
N LEU A 394 -14.33 12.08 6.27
CA LEU A 394 -13.95 11.30 7.44
C LEU A 394 -14.53 11.88 8.74
N LYS A 395 -14.43 13.19 8.94
CA LYS A 395 -15.01 13.89 10.11
C LYS A 395 -16.53 13.74 10.16
N LEU A 396 -17.20 13.91 9.03
CA LEU A 396 -18.66 13.82 8.94
C LEU A 396 -19.14 12.39 9.22
N TYR A 397 -18.48 11.38 8.64
CA TYR A 397 -18.71 9.97 8.94
C TYR A 397 -18.54 9.66 10.44
N ALA A 398 -17.40 10.07 11.02
CA ALA A 398 -17.07 9.80 12.41
C ALA A 398 -18.05 10.48 13.39
N GLN A 399 -18.46 11.72 13.11
CA GLN A 399 -19.44 12.47 13.89
C GLN A 399 -20.83 11.82 13.84
N LYS A 400 -21.31 11.45 12.64
CA LYS A 400 -22.64 10.82 12.49
C LYS A 400 -22.71 9.44 13.12
N MET A 401 -21.63 8.68 13.06
CA MET A 401 -21.57 7.33 13.65
C MET A 401 -21.11 7.33 15.11
N ASN A 402 -20.75 8.50 15.67
CA ASN A 402 -20.21 8.66 17.01
C ASN A 402 -19.06 7.68 17.30
N ARG A 403 -18.03 7.69 16.45
CA ARG A 403 -16.84 6.83 16.56
C ARG A 403 -15.55 7.68 16.49
N PRO A 404 -14.46 7.27 17.13
CA PRO A 404 -13.19 8.01 17.13
C PRO A 404 -12.52 7.97 15.76
N PHE A 405 -11.76 9.03 15.44
CA PHE A 405 -11.05 9.17 14.16
C PHE A 405 -9.64 9.74 14.34
N ILE A 406 -8.74 9.42 13.40
CA ILE A 406 -7.37 9.96 13.35
C ILE A 406 -7.12 10.57 11.97
N TYR A 407 -6.70 11.82 11.95
CA TYR A 407 -6.34 12.56 10.74
C TYR A 407 -5.05 13.35 10.92
N GLY A 408 -4.54 13.97 9.86
CA GLY A 408 -3.24 14.68 9.88
C GLY A 408 -3.09 15.76 10.95
N GLY A 409 -4.21 16.37 11.39
CA GLY A 409 -4.21 17.37 12.47
C GLY A 409 -4.31 16.79 13.88
N THR A 410 -4.44 15.47 14.06
CA THR A 410 -4.53 14.84 15.38
C THR A 410 -3.15 14.83 16.06
N PRO A 411 -3.02 15.32 17.31
CA PRO A 411 -1.76 15.24 18.07
C PRO A 411 -1.23 13.80 18.16
N THR A 412 0.08 13.62 18.03
CA THR A 412 0.71 12.28 18.04
C THR A 412 0.43 11.51 19.34
N THR A 413 0.35 12.19 20.48
CA THR A 413 0.03 11.59 21.78
C THR A 413 -1.40 11.05 21.83
N GLU A 414 -2.36 11.80 21.28
CA GLU A 414 -3.76 11.38 21.17
C GLU A 414 -3.91 10.20 20.21
N ALA A 415 -3.27 10.27 19.04
CA ALA A 415 -3.27 9.18 18.07
C ALA A 415 -2.72 7.87 18.67
N GLN A 416 -1.60 7.94 19.41
CA GLN A 416 -1.04 6.78 20.11
C GLN A 416 -1.99 6.23 21.18
N MET A 417 -2.66 7.10 21.93
CA MET A 417 -3.65 6.68 22.94
C MET A 417 -4.84 5.96 22.29
N LEU A 418 -5.39 6.48 21.20
CA LEU A 418 -6.48 5.86 20.46
C LEU A 418 -6.08 4.49 19.89
N LEU A 419 -4.88 4.39 19.31
CA LEU A 419 -4.35 3.12 18.79
C LEU A 419 -4.14 2.09 19.91
N GLN A 420 -3.63 2.51 21.07
CA GLN A 420 -3.49 1.61 22.23
C GLN A 420 -4.85 1.13 22.72
N ARG A 421 -5.85 2.01 22.82
CA ARG A 421 -7.22 1.64 23.21
C ARG A 421 -7.89 0.68 22.22
N PHE A 422 -7.60 0.83 20.94
CA PHE A 422 -8.08 -0.09 19.90
C PHE A 422 -7.42 -1.48 19.98
N GLN A 423 -6.15 -1.55 20.39
CA GLN A 423 -5.42 -2.82 20.60
C GLN A 423 -5.95 -3.65 21.77
N ILE A 424 -6.68 -3.05 22.70
CA ILE A 424 -7.28 -3.76 23.84
C ILE A 424 -8.38 -4.69 23.29
N ASP A 425 -8.16 -5.99 23.43
CA ASP A 425 -9.14 -7.04 23.10
C ASP A 425 -9.52 -7.80 24.39
N VAL A 426 -10.52 -7.29 25.10
CA VAL A 426 -10.97 -7.86 26.39
C VAL A 426 -11.48 -9.30 26.22
N SER A 427 -12.04 -9.63 25.05
CA SER A 427 -12.54 -10.98 24.75
C SER A 427 -11.43 -12.04 24.81
N GLN A 428 -10.21 -11.69 24.39
CA GLN A 428 -9.06 -12.59 24.52
C GLN A 428 -8.60 -12.76 25.96
N ILE A 429 -8.62 -11.69 26.74
CA ILE A 429 -8.21 -11.71 28.16
C ILE A 429 -9.16 -12.61 28.95
N ILE A 430 -10.47 -12.52 28.69
CA ILE A 430 -11.49 -13.37 29.33
C ILE A 430 -11.29 -14.84 28.94
N LYS A 431 -11.08 -15.15 27.66
CA LYS A 431 -10.83 -16.55 27.20
C LYS A 431 -9.56 -17.14 27.82
N GLN A 432 -8.49 -16.36 27.94
CA GLN A 432 -7.25 -16.83 28.58
C GLN A 432 -7.44 -17.11 30.08
N GLN A 433 -8.26 -16.31 30.77
CA GLN A 433 -8.56 -16.53 32.18
C GLN A 433 -9.46 -17.75 32.40
N GLN A 434 -10.45 -17.97 31.54
CA GLN A 434 -11.31 -19.16 31.59
C GLN A 434 -10.53 -20.46 31.37
N ALA A 435 -9.45 -20.44 30.58
CA ALA A 435 -8.58 -21.60 30.40
C ALA A 435 -7.73 -21.94 31.64
N SER A 436 -7.67 -21.06 32.64
CA SER A 436 -6.85 -21.25 33.84
C SER A 436 -7.59 -21.79 35.08
N ASP A 437 -8.89 -22.10 34.97
CA ASP A 437 -9.80 -22.68 36.00
C ASP A 437 -9.79 -22.02 37.41
N GLN A 438 -9.01 -20.96 37.62
CA GLN A 438 -8.95 -20.20 38.86
C GLN A 438 -9.96 -19.04 38.84
N GLN A 439 -10.67 -18.85 39.94
CA GLN A 439 -11.57 -17.71 40.10
C GLN A 439 -10.78 -16.39 40.02
N PRO A 440 -11.26 -15.40 39.24
CA PRO A 440 -10.55 -14.15 39.06
C PRO A 440 -10.52 -13.34 40.36
N THR A 441 -9.34 -12.83 40.71
CA THR A 441 -9.16 -11.97 41.91
C THR A 441 -9.86 -10.62 41.70
N TRP A 442 -10.30 -9.96 42.77
CA TRP A 442 -10.89 -8.60 42.72
C TRP A 442 -10.04 -7.57 41.95
N ALA A 443 -8.71 -7.63 42.08
CA ALA A 443 -7.79 -6.77 41.33
C ALA A 443 -7.87 -7.03 39.81
N GLN A 444 -8.00 -8.29 39.39
CA GLN A 444 -8.15 -8.68 37.98
C GLN A 444 -9.52 -8.23 37.43
N LEU A 445 -10.60 -8.39 38.21
CA LEU A 445 -11.93 -7.91 37.83
C LEU A 445 -11.98 -6.38 37.68
N THR A 446 -11.34 -5.65 38.59
CA THR A 446 -11.24 -4.18 38.52
C THR A 446 -10.46 -3.75 37.28
N ARG A 447 -9.36 -4.44 36.98
CA ARG A 447 -8.56 -4.19 35.77
C ARG A 447 -9.36 -4.47 34.49
N LEU A 448 -10.07 -5.59 34.41
CA LEU A 448 -10.93 -5.93 33.28
C LEU A 448 -12.04 -4.90 33.06
N ARG A 449 -12.69 -4.43 34.13
CA ARG A 449 -13.69 -3.37 34.04
C ARG A 449 -13.09 -2.08 33.47
N LYS A 450 -11.89 -1.71 33.92
CA LYS A 450 -11.17 -0.54 33.42
C LYS A 450 -10.79 -0.69 31.94
N GLU A 451 -10.24 -1.84 31.56
CA GLU A 451 -9.84 -2.14 30.17
C GLU A 451 -11.06 -2.18 29.24
N ARG A 452 -12.19 -2.76 29.68
CA ARG A 452 -13.46 -2.77 28.95
C ARG A 452 -14.05 -1.39 28.74
N ALA A 453 -13.95 -0.50 29.74
CA ALA A 453 -14.39 0.89 29.60
C ALA A 453 -13.52 1.71 28.64
N GLN A 454 -12.24 1.31 28.46
CA GLN A 454 -11.30 1.98 27.57
C GLN A 454 -11.30 1.41 26.15
N GLN A 455 -11.79 0.18 25.97
CA GLN A 455 -11.83 -0.53 24.69
C GLN A 455 -12.56 0.27 23.61
N ILE A 456 -11.97 0.28 22.42
CA ILE A 456 -12.59 0.79 21.19
C ILE A 456 -12.56 -0.35 20.17
N ASP A 457 -13.70 -0.61 19.53
CA ASP A 457 -13.84 -1.66 18.51
C ASP A 457 -13.79 -1.11 17.08
N THR A 458 -14.14 0.17 16.90
CA THR A 458 -14.15 0.84 15.59
C THR A 458 -13.31 2.10 15.60
N LEU A 459 -12.43 2.24 14.62
CA LEU A 459 -11.56 3.42 14.45
C LEU A 459 -11.57 3.91 13.00
N PHE A 460 -11.76 5.22 12.83
CA PHE A 460 -11.73 5.90 11.54
C PHE A 460 -10.33 6.47 11.26
N LEU A 461 -9.79 6.24 10.07
CA LEU A 461 -8.45 6.68 9.69
C LEU A 461 -8.44 7.39 8.34
N SER A 462 -7.63 8.44 8.27
CA SER A 462 -7.21 9.05 7.01
C SER A 462 -5.94 8.39 6.44
N ARG A 463 -5.43 8.97 5.34
CA ARG A 463 -4.16 8.63 4.68
C ARG A 463 -2.93 8.58 5.58
N ILE A 464 -2.98 9.18 6.76
CA ILE A 464 -1.89 9.05 7.74
C ILE A 464 -1.68 7.58 8.19
N GLY A 465 -2.69 6.73 8.08
CA GLY A 465 -2.61 5.31 8.37
C GLY A 465 -1.75 4.50 7.39
N ASP A 466 -1.49 5.00 6.18
CA ASP A 466 -0.75 4.23 5.17
C ASP A 466 0.75 4.20 5.42
N THR A 467 1.32 5.34 5.84
CA THR A 467 2.78 5.55 5.86
C THR A 467 3.34 5.90 7.23
N SER A 468 2.52 6.47 8.12
CA SER A 468 3.01 7.23 9.28
C SER A 468 2.60 6.67 10.62
N LEU A 469 1.84 5.56 10.67
CA LEU A 469 1.40 4.93 11.91
C LEU A 469 1.51 3.40 11.81
N ASP A 470 1.99 2.75 12.88
CA ASP A 470 1.91 1.29 13.00
C ASP A 470 0.46 0.93 13.36
N LEU A 471 -0.27 0.45 12.35
CA LEU A 471 -1.68 0.11 12.53
C LEU A 471 -1.82 -1.23 13.26
N PRO A 472 -2.68 -1.29 14.29
CA PRO A 472 -2.99 -2.53 14.97
C PRO A 472 -3.73 -3.51 14.07
N ALA A 473 -3.61 -4.80 14.38
CA ALA A 473 -4.28 -5.85 13.62
C ALA A 473 -5.81 -5.75 13.77
N ALA A 474 -6.52 -5.54 12.66
CA ALA A 474 -7.99 -5.53 12.62
C ALA A 474 -8.51 -6.82 11.96
N THR A 475 -9.76 -7.20 12.25
CA THR A 475 -10.42 -8.30 11.50
C THR A 475 -11.02 -7.77 10.20
N VAL A 476 -11.57 -6.56 10.27
CA VAL A 476 -12.39 -5.97 9.20
C VAL A 476 -11.81 -4.62 8.81
N LEU A 477 -11.63 -4.42 7.51
CA LEU A 477 -11.25 -3.13 6.93
C LEU A 477 -12.37 -2.68 6.00
N ILE A 478 -12.91 -1.48 6.22
CA ILE A 478 -13.92 -0.86 5.37
C ILE A 478 -13.29 0.36 4.71
N GLN A 479 -13.17 0.34 3.39
CA GLN A 479 -12.71 1.45 2.60
C GLN A 479 -13.91 2.20 2.01
N VAL A 480 -14.08 3.45 2.43
CA VAL A 480 -15.19 4.32 2.00
C VAL A 480 -14.81 5.09 0.74
N SER A 481 -13.58 5.60 0.68
CA SER A 481 -13.07 6.32 -0.47
C SER A 481 -11.71 5.78 -0.88
N SER A 482 -11.40 5.91 -2.16
CA SER A 482 -10.09 5.62 -2.71
C SER A 482 -9.64 6.76 -3.58
N HIS A 483 -8.50 7.36 -3.26
CA HIS A 483 -7.93 8.42 -4.08
C HIS A 483 -7.27 7.85 -5.35
N PHE A 484 -7.78 8.28 -6.51
CA PHE A 484 -7.23 8.06 -7.86
C PHE A 484 -6.81 6.64 -8.24
N GLY A 485 -7.30 5.62 -7.53
CA GLY A 485 -7.06 4.22 -7.85
C GLY A 485 -5.61 3.77 -7.65
N SER A 486 -4.92 4.26 -6.62
CA SER A 486 -3.60 3.73 -6.26
C SER A 486 -3.69 2.29 -5.74
N ARG A 487 -3.78 1.33 -6.68
CA ARG A 487 -3.93 -0.12 -6.46
C ARG A 487 -2.90 -0.65 -5.46
N ARG A 488 -1.69 -0.09 -5.55
CA ARG A 488 -0.56 -0.49 -4.74
C ARG A 488 -0.68 -0.07 -3.27
N GLN A 489 -1.09 1.18 -3.00
CA GLN A 489 -1.29 1.64 -1.63
C GLN A 489 -2.35 0.80 -0.92
N GLU A 490 -3.41 0.42 -1.65
CA GLU A 490 -4.50 -0.39 -1.13
C GLU A 490 -4.08 -1.82 -0.76
N ALA A 491 -3.34 -2.53 -1.62
CA ALA A 491 -2.84 -3.86 -1.26
C ALA A 491 -1.80 -3.82 -0.14
N GLN A 492 -0.96 -2.79 -0.09
CA GLN A 492 -0.02 -2.60 1.02
C GLN A 492 -0.75 -2.34 2.34
N ARG A 493 -1.80 -1.51 2.31
CA ARG A 493 -2.69 -1.24 3.46
C ARG A 493 -3.37 -2.52 3.93
N LEU A 494 -3.95 -3.27 2.99
CA LEU A 494 -4.60 -4.54 3.25
C LEU A 494 -3.67 -5.50 4.01
N GLY A 495 -2.46 -5.71 3.51
CA GLY A 495 -1.49 -6.61 4.15
C GLY A 495 -0.88 -6.07 5.46
N ARG A 496 -0.92 -4.77 5.74
CA ARG A 496 -0.46 -4.19 7.02
C ARG A 496 -1.50 -4.35 8.13
N VAL A 497 -2.77 -4.16 7.79
CA VAL A 497 -3.90 -4.17 8.72
C VAL A 497 -4.37 -5.60 9.00
N LEU A 498 -4.47 -6.42 7.95
CA LEU A 498 -4.96 -7.80 8.05
C LEU A 498 -3.80 -8.75 8.35
N ARG A 499 -3.39 -8.77 9.63
CA ARG A 499 -2.39 -9.72 10.14
C ARG A 499 -3.05 -11.03 10.52
N ALA A 500 -2.35 -12.15 10.34
CA ALA A 500 -2.79 -13.45 10.84
C ALA A 500 -3.04 -13.35 12.36
N LYS A 501 -4.30 -13.52 12.77
CA LYS A 501 -4.65 -13.61 14.20
C LYS A 501 -4.34 -15.03 14.69
N LYS A 502 -3.97 -15.15 15.97
CA LYS A 502 -3.79 -16.46 16.65
C LYS A 502 -5.06 -17.31 16.72
N ARG A 503 -6.23 -16.78 16.30
CA ARG A 503 -7.42 -17.59 16.03
C ARG A 503 -7.18 -18.43 14.78
N HIS A 504 -6.45 -19.54 14.95
CA HIS A 504 -6.40 -20.64 13.99
C HIS A 504 -7.71 -21.46 14.06
N GLU A 505 -8.86 -20.79 14.04
CA GLU A 505 -10.14 -21.46 13.82
C GLU A 505 -10.23 -21.73 12.31
N LYS A 506 -10.46 -22.99 11.93
CA LYS A 506 -10.71 -23.34 10.52
C LYS A 506 -11.89 -22.49 10.01
N GLY A 507 -11.71 -21.79 8.90
CA GLY A 507 -12.73 -20.91 8.32
C GLY A 507 -12.75 -19.46 8.82
N PHE A 508 -11.76 -19.00 9.60
CA PHE A 508 -11.66 -17.58 9.94
C PHE A 508 -11.05 -16.77 8.78
N TYR A 509 -11.88 -15.90 8.17
CA TYR A 509 -11.46 -14.98 7.13
C TYR A 509 -11.49 -13.54 7.63
N SER A 510 -10.43 -12.79 7.34
CA SER A 510 -10.45 -11.34 7.44
C SER A 510 -11.28 -10.76 6.29
N ARG A 511 -11.99 -9.66 6.53
CA ARG A 511 -12.91 -9.09 5.53
C ARG A 511 -12.46 -7.71 5.12
N PHE A 512 -12.44 -7.47 3.82
CA PHE A 512 -12.13 -6.19 3.22
C PHE A 512 -13.31 -5.71 2.40
N TYR A 513 -13.96 -4.65 2.87
CA TYR A 513 -15.10 -4.03 2.18
C TYR A 513 -14.64 -2.79 1.43
N THR A 514 -15.04 -2.69 0.17
CA THR A 514 -14.89 -1.46 -0.63
C THR A 514 -16.28 -0.94 -0.96
N LEU A 515 -16.62 0.26 -0.49
CA LEU A 515 -17.89 0.89 -0.81
C LEU A 515 -17.74 1.72 -2.10
N VAL A 516 -18.57 1.43 -3.10
CA VAL A 516 -18.52 2.09 -4.41
C VAL A 516 -19.90 2.65 -4.74
N SER A 517 -19.96 3.89 -5.24
CA SER A 517 -21.20 4.43 -5.80
C SER A 517 -21.32 4.13 -7.30
N THR A 518 -22.42 3.51 -7.70
CA THR A 518 -22.69 3.17 -9.11
C THR A 518 -22.88 4.44 -9.96
N ASP A 519 -22.66 4.34 -11.26
CA ASP A 519 -22.73 5.46 -12.23
C ASP A 519 -21.76 6.62 -11.95
N THR A 520 -20.67 6.36 -11.22
CA THR A 520 -19.65 7.38 -10.91
C THR A 520 -18.26 6.99 -11.42
N HIS A 521 -17.34 7.96 -11.38
CA HIS A 521 -15.92 7.73 -11.65
C HIS A 521 -15.29 6.64 -10.75
N GLU A 522 -15.85 6.38 -9.56
CA GLU A 522 -15.35 5.32 -8.66
C GLU A 522 -15.42 3.92 -9.30
N VAL A 523 -16.39 3.66 -10.19
CA VAL A 523 -16.59 2.35 -10.84
C VAL A 523 -15.39 1.97 -11.72
N THR A 524 -14.86 2.93 -12.48
CA THR A 524 -13.67 2.72 -13.32
C THR A 524 -12.44 2.36 -12.49
N PHE A 525 -12.23 3.06 -11.37
CA PHE A 525 -11.14 2.76 -10.45
C PHE A 525 -11.33 1.41 -9.75
N SER A 526 -12.58 1.07 -9.39
CA SER A 526 -12.93 -0.22 -8.80
C SER A 526 -12.63 -1.39 -9.73
N GLY A 527 -12.92 -1.28 -11.03
CA GLY A 527 -12.60 -2.32 -12.01
C GLY A 527 -11.10 -2.63 -12.08
N ARG A 528 -10.25 -1.60 -12.11
CA ARG A 528 -8.77 -1.76 -12.09
C ARG A 528 -8.26 -2.34 -10.77
N ARG A 529 -8.91 -2.00 -9.65
CA ARG A 529 -8.60 -2.56 -8.33
C ARG A 529 -8.93 -4.04 -8.28
N ARG A 530 -10.14 -4.43 -8.73
CA ARG A 530 -10.58 -5.82 -8.79
C ARG A 530 -9.57 -6.66 -9.55
N GLN A 531 -9.20 -6.22 -10.76
CA GLN A 531 -8.21 -6.88 -11.58
C GLN A 531 -6.91 -7.13 -10.81
N PHE A 532 -6.39 -6.12 -10.12
CA PHE A 532 -5.16 -6.26 -9.33
C PHE A 532 -5.29 -7.17 -8.10
N LEU A 533 -6.39 -7.09 -7.36
CA LEU A 533 -6.57 -7.93 -6.16
C LEU A 533 -6.82 -9.39 -6.53
N GLU A 534 -7.50 -9.65 -7.64
CA GLU A 534 -7.85 -10.98 -8.10
C GLU A 534 -6.70 -11.64 -8.89
N GLU A 535 -6.17 -10.97 -9.92
CA GLU A 535 -5.17 -11.57 -10.82
C GLU A 535 -3.76 -11.58 -10.21
N GLU A 536 -3.32 -10.45 -9.64
CA GLU A 536 -1.94 -10.30 -9.15
C GLU A 536 -1.79 -10.81 -7.70
N CYS A 537 -2.78 -10.51 -6.85
CA CYS A 537 -2.74 -10.91 -5.45
C CYS A 537 -3.42 -12.27 -5.19
N GLY A 538 -4.31 -12.74 -6.07
CA GLY A 538 -5.00 -14.02 -5.89
C GLY A 538 -6.01 -14.03 -4.74
N TYR A 539 -6.57 -12.87 -4.37
CA TYR A 539 -7.61 -12.78 -3.34
C TYR A 539 -8.97 -13.25 -3.86
N GLY A 540 -9.78 -13.86 -2.99
CA GLY A 540 -11.19 -14.09 -3.29
C GLY A 540 -11.94 -12.76 -3.37
N TYR A 541 -12.65 -12.52 -4.47
CA TYR A 541 -13.36 -11.26 -4.73
C TYR A 541 -14.86 -11.48 -4.92
N GLN A 542 -15.66 -10.64 -4.28
CA GLN A 542 -17.12 -10.70 -4.33
C GLN A 542 -17.69 -9.31 -4.62
N ILE A 543 -18.78 -9.25 -5.37
CA ILE A 543 -19.53 -8.02 -5.64
C ILE A 543 -20.93 -8.17 -5.08
N TRP A 544 -21.32 -7.20 -4.27
CA TRP A 544 -22.60 -7.09 -3.60
C TRP A 544 -23.32 -5.87 -4.13
N CYS A 545 -24.43 -6.08 -4.82
CA CYS A 545 -25.30 -5.00 -5.25
C CYS A 545 -26.32 -4.74 -4.15
N VAL A 546 -26.35 -3.50 -3.64
CA VAL A 546 -27.40 -3.08 -2.72
C VAL A 546 -28.59 -2.65 -3.58
N GLY A 547 -29.61 -3.52 -3.68
CA GLY A 547 -30.86 -3.22 -4.39
C GLY A 547 -31.65 -2.09 -3.74
N ASP A 548 -32.91 -1.86 -4.13
CA ASP A 548 -33.79 -0.91 -3.43
C ASP A 548 -34.40 -1.49 -2.15
N GLN A 549 -34.83 -0.63 -1.22
CA GLN A 549 -35.60 -1.07 -0.05
C GLN A 549 -36.91 -1.68 -0.54
N GLN A 550 -37.05 -3.00 -0.49
CA GLN A 550 -38.36 -3.62 -0.67
C GLN A 550 -39.24 -3.18 0.50
N THR A 551 -40.23 -2.32 0.24
CA THR A 551 -41.44 -2.29 1.05
C THR A 551 -42.15 -3.63 0.84
N PRO A 552 -42.64 -4.30 1.89
CA PRO A 552 -43.41 -5.53 1.71
C PRO A 552 -44.59 -5.22 0.78
N GLU A 553 -44.61 -5.83 -0.41
CA GLU A 553 -45.72 -5.71 -1.34
C GLU A 553 -46.98 -6.26 -0.66
N THR A 554 -48.01 -5.43 -0.64
CA THR A 554 -49.37 -5.77 -0.26
C THR A 554 -49.84 -6.96 -1.09
N GLY A 555 -49.91 -8.15 -0.51
CA GLY A 555 -50.48 -9.29 -1.22
C GLY A 555 -50.26 -10.66 -0.59
N GLU A 556 -50.59 -10.85 0.70
CA GLU A 556 -51.17 -12.09 1.23
C GLU A 556 -51.57 -11.84 2.70
N GLN A 557 -52.85 -11.99 2.99
CA GLN A 557 -53.40 -11.86 4.34
C GLN A 557 -52.98 -13.08 5.16
N SER A 558 -51.93 -12.95 5.99
CA SER A 558 -51.75 -13.81 7.15
C SER A 558 -52.44 -13.15 8.36
N GLU A 559 -53.35 -13.87 9.00
CA GLU A 559 -54.22 -13.41 10.10
C GLU A 559 -53.54 -13.37 11.49
N ASP A 560 -52.20 -13.35 11.55
CA ASP A 560 -51.48 -13.34 12.82
C ASP A 560 -50.98 -11.92 13.17
N LEU A 561 -51.62 -11.34 14.19
CA LEU A 561 -51.50 -9.94 14.61
C LEU A 561 -50.23 -9.58 15.42
N ASP A 562 -49.24 -10.47 15.54
CA ASP A 562 -48.04 -10.26 16.37
C ASP A 562 -46.68 -10.43 15.64
N ASP A 563 -46.67 -10.64 14.31
CA ASP A 563 -45.41 -10.76 13.55
C ASP A 563 -44.97 -9.43 12.90
N PRO A 564 -43.83 -8.82 13.30
CA PRO A 564 -43.41 -7.53 12.80
C PRO A 564 -42.88 -7.61 11.35
N LYS A 565 -43.51 -6.83 10.48
CA LYS A 565 -43.20 -6.63 9.04
C LYS A 565 -41.71 -6.52 8.75
N HIS A 566 -41.23 -7.33 7.81
CA HIS A 566 -39.83 -7.42 7.38
C HIS A 566 -39.43 -6.23 6.51
N TYR A 567 -38.53 -5.38 7.00
CA TYR A 567 -37.82 -4.36 6.20
C TYR A 567 -36.34 -4.75 6.13
N GLY A 568 -35.75 -4.82 4.94
CA GLY A 568 -34.32 -5.10 4.74
C GLY A 568 -33.87 -4.99 3.28
N TRP A 569 -32.61 -4.64 3.05
CA TRP A 569 -31.98 -4.72 1.73
C TRP A 569 -31.59 -6.17 1.45
N GLN A 570 -32.02 -6.75 0.32
CA GLN A 570 -31.49 -8.03 -0.16
C GLN A 570 -30.16 -7.76 -0.86
N ILE A 571 -29.08 -8.36 -0.35
CA ILE A 571 -27.77 -8.37 -1.01
C ILE A 571 -27.68 -9.68 -1.78
N GLU A 572 -27.88 -9.62 -3.09
CA GLU A 572 -27.67 -10.78 -3.96
C GLU A 572 -26.21 -10.78 -4.46
N PRO A 573 -25.45 -11.86 -4.26
CA PRO A 573 -24.15 -12.01 -4.90
C PRO A 573 -24.35 -12.19 -6.41
N MET A 574 -23.64 -11.41 -7.23
CA MET A 574 -23.67 -11.59 -8.69
C MET A 574 -23.15 -13.00 -9.07
N PRO A 575 -23.75 -13.68 -10.07
CA PRO A 575 -23.45 -15.09 -10.39
C PRO A 575 -22.05 -15.37 -10.94
N ASN A 576 -21.25 -14.33 -11.24
CA ASN A 576 -19.88 -14.45 -11.76
C ASN A 576 -18.81 -14.10 -10.70
N THR A 577 -19.03 -14.46 -9.43
CA THR A 577 -17.99 -14.36 -8.40
C THR A 577 -17.05 -15.55 -8.47
N THR A 578 -15.75 -15.28 -8.54
CA THR A 578 -14.67 -16.23 -8.28
C THR A 578 -14.64 -16.51 -6.78
N THR A 579 -15.66 -17.23 -6.30
CA THR A 579 -15.69 -17.73 -4.92
C THR A 579 -14.43 -18.58 -4.71
N PRO A 580 -13.72 -18.41 -3.57
CA PRO A 580 -12.65 -19.34 -3.22
C PRO A 580 -13.18 -20.76 -3.28
N LEU A 581 -12.41 -21.69 -3.85
CA LEU A 581 -12.68 -23.14 -3.97
C LEU A 581 -12.97 -23.86 -2.63
N ASP A 582 -13.02 -23.13 -1.50
CA ASP A 582 -13.44 -23.66 -0.22
C ASP A 582 -14.98 -23.64 -0.18
N ASP A 583 -15.62 -24.80 -0.42
CA ASP A 583 -17.07 -25.07 -0.28
C ASP A 583 -17.64 -24.67 1.12
N GLU A 584 -16.78 -24.29 2.07
CA GLU A 584 -17.12 -23.89 3.44
C GLU A 584 -17.41 -22.39 3.61
N ILE A 585 -17.23 -21.55 2.58
CA ILE A 585 -17.66 -20.14 2.66
C ILE A 585 -19.18 -20.13 2.50
N LYS A 586 -19.90 -20.33 3.61
CA LYS A 586 -21.26 -19.84 3.72
C LYS A 586 -21.18 -18.34 3.45
N LEU A 587 -21.60 -17.97 2.23
CA LEU A 587 -22.19 -16.68 1.94
C LEU A 587 -23.36 -16.59 2.91
N ASP A 588 -23.13 -16.18 4.15
CA ASP A 588 -24.24 -15.68 4.96
C ASP A 588 -24.64 -14.41 4.21
N PRO A 589 -25.74 -14.42 3.43
CA PRO A 589 -26.23 -13.17 2.90
C PRO A 589 -26.45 -12.31 4.14
N LEU A 590 -25.92 -11.09 4.13
CA LEU A 590 -26.32 -10.10 5.12
C LEU A 590 -27.79 -9.79 4.85
N THR A 591 -28.70 -10.66 5.29
CA THR A 591 -30.11 -10.31 5.50
C THR A 591 -30.10 -9.28 6.61
N CYS A 592 -30.00 -8.03 6.17
CA CYS A 592 -29.96 -6.88 7.04
C CYS A 592 -31.36 -6.68 7.60
N HIS A 593 -31.74 -7.44 8.64
CA HIS A 593 -32.91 -7.10 9.43
C HIS A 593 -32.67 -5.73 10.09
N LEU A 594 -33.45 -4.74 9.67
CA LEU A 594 -33.29 -3.29 9.95
C LEU A 594 -33.64 -2.87 11.39
N GLN A 595 -33.56 -3.76 12.38
CA GLN A 595 -33.88 -3.41 13.77
C GLN A 595 -32.64 -2.93 14.52
N THR A 596 -32.19 -1.71 14.27
CA THR A 596 -31.29 -0.99 15.17
C THR A 596 -31.90 0.32 15.59
N SER A 597 -31.82 0.64 16.89
CA SER A 597 -32.32 1.87 17.52
C SER A 597 -31.58 3.15 17.11
N ASP A 598 -30.48 3.03 16.36
CA ASP A 598 -29.67 4.18 15.94
C ASP A 598 -30.31 4.91 14.75
N PRO A 599 -30.39 6.25 14.78
CA PRO A 599 -30.94 7.02 13.67
C PRO A 599 -30.11 6.83 12.40
N ARG A 600 -30.80 6.58 11.27
CA ARG A 600 -30.16 6.47 9.95
C ARG A 600 -29.58 7.82 9.53
N PRO A 601 -28.31 7.88 9.07
CA PRO A 601 -27.74 9.11 8.55
C PRO A 601 -28.48 9.51 7.26
N TYR A 602 -28.95 10.75 7.23
CA TYR A 602 -29.57 11.38 6.06
C TYR A 602 -30.74 10.60 5.46
N ASP A 603 -31.63 10.10 6.32
CA ASP A 603 -32.79 9.28 5.93
C ASP A 603 -33.91 10.08 5.21
N THR A 604 -34.01 11.39 5.47
CA THR A 604 -35.05 12.25 4.87
C THR A 604 -34.50 13.09 3.73
N THR A 605 -35.33 13.37 2.72
CA THR A 605 -34.97 14.22 1.56
C THR A 605 -34.45 15.59 1.98
N ASP A 606 -35.01 16.18 3.03
CA ASP A 606 -34.61 17.50 3.52
C ASP A 606 -33.20 17.47 4.09
N THR A 607 -32.86 16.43 4.87
CA THR A 607 -31.50 16.26 5.37
C THR A 607 -30.49 16.00 4.25
N GLN A 608 -30.92 15.35 3.17
CA GLN A 608 -30.08 15.14 1.98
C GLN A 608 -29.83 16.44 1.22
N GLN A 609 -30.84 17.30 1.08
CA GLN A 609 -30.69 18.62 0.47
C GLN A 609 -29.79 19.54 1.30
N GLN A 610 -29.91 19.49 2.63
CA GLN A 610 -29.00 20.20 3.55
C GLN A 610 -27.57 19.73 3.36
N LEU A 611 -27.33 18.41 3.28
CA LEU A 611 -26.01 17.85 3.01
C LEU A 611 -25.41 18.36 1.69
N VAL A 612 -26.19 18.36 0.60
CA VAL A 612 -25.73 18.90 -0.69
C VAL A 612 -25.39 20.38 -0.57
N THR A 613 -26.21 21.15 0.13
CA THR A 613 -25.97 22.58 0.35
C THR A 613 -24.68 22.81 1.14
N ASP A 614 -24.45 22.03 2.21
CA ASP A 614 -23.24 22.09 3.02
C ASP A 614 -22.00 21.73 2.20
N ILE A 615 -22.07 20.67 1.38
CA ILE A 615 -20.96 20.24 0.50
C ILE A 615 -20.61 21.36 -0.50
N LEU A 616 -21.62 21.98 -1.12
CA LEU A 616 -21.41 23.07 -2.07
C LEU A 616 -20.94 24.36 -1.39
N ALA A 617 -21.23 24.55 -0.10
CA ALA A 617 -20.81 25.71 0.69
C ALA A 617 -19.37 25.61 1.23
N LEU A 618 -18.72 24.44 1.14
CA LEU A 618 -17.31 24.25 1.54
C LEU A 618 -16.38 25.11 0.66
N LYS A 619 -16.18 26.38 1.07
CA LYS A 619 -15.43 27.41 0.34
C LYS A 619 -13.90 27.34 0.48
N ASN A 620 -13.35 26.50 1.36
CA ASN A 620 -11.91 26.44 1.61
C ASN A 620 -11.41 25.02 1.44
N ILE A 621 -10.92 24.70 0.25
CA ILE A 621 -10.27 23.41 0.01
C ILE A 621 -8.87 23.71 -0.48
N GLN A 622 -7.94 23.79 0.47
CA GLN A 622 -6.53 23.62 0.18
C GLN A 622 -6.36 22.17 -0.28
N VAL A 623 -6.47 21.95 -1.58
CA VAL A 623 -5.77 20.83 -2.21
C VAL A 623 -4.30 21.19 -2.01
N GLU A 624 -3.59 20.50 -1.10
CA GLU A 624 -2.14 20.57 -1.12
C GLU A 624 -1.73 20.17 -2.55
N PRO A 625 -1.05 21.05 -3.31
CA PRO A 625 -0.54 20.65 -4.60
C PRO A 625 0.43 19.50 -4.35
N ASP A 626 0.24 18.39 -5.06
CA ASP A 626 1.24 17.33 -5.12
C ASP A 626 2.58 17.98 -5.47
N SER A 627 3.53 17.94 -4.55
CA SER A 627 4.83 18.61 -4.67
C SER A 627 5.77 18.00 -5.71
N ASP A 628 5.25 17.20 -6.65
CA ASP A 628 6.06 16.41 -7.58
C ASP A 628 5.83 16.76 -9.06
N MET A 629 5.04 17.79 -9.38
CA MET A 629 4.89 18.26 -10.77
C MET A 629 4.94 19.78 -10.83
N ASP A 630 5.84 20.29 -11.68
CA ASP A 630 6.04 21.69 -12.08
C ASP A 630 6.93 22.60 -11.20
N ASP A 631 8.23 22.27 -11.11
CA ASP A 631 9.28 23.26 -10.90
C ASP A 631 10.07 23.49 -12.22
N LEU A 632 9.46 24.26 -13.13
CA LEU A 632 10.19 24.97 -14.19
C LEU A 632 10.41 26.42 -13.72
N PRO A 633 11.66 26.92 -13.66
CA PRO A 633 11.92 28.25 -13.14
C PRO A 633 11.40 29.32 -14.11
N SER A 634 10.33 30.00 -13.73
CA SER A 634 9.95 31.28 -14.35
C SER A 634 10.82 32.39 -13.75
N ALA A 635 11.53 33.10 -14.63
CA ALA A 635 12.33 34.26 -14.28
C ALA A 635 11.41 35.39 -13.81
N SER A 636 11.45 35.74 -12.53
CA SER A 636 10.83 36.97 -12.01
C SER A 636 11.89 38.06 -11.88
N THR A 637 11.58 39.20 -12.49
CA THR A 637 12.31 40.46 -12.39
C THR A 637 12.14 41.06 -10.98
N PRO A 638 13.17 41.70 -10.41
CA PRO A 638 13.09 42.26 -9.06
C PRO A 638 12.34 43.60 -9.09
N THR A 639 11.32 43.74 -8.23
CA THR A 639 10.75 45.05 -7.86
C THR A 639 11.36 45.54 -6.53
N PRO A 640 11.50 46.86 -6.33
CA PRO A 640 12.37 47.40 -5.29
C PRO A 640 11.72 47.42 -3.90
N SER A 641 12.53 47.08 -2.91
CA SER A 641 12.23 47.07 -1.48
C SER A 641 11.90 48.46 -0.91
N THR A 642 10.80 48.57 -0.17
CA THR A 642 10.55 49.68 0.77
C THR A 642 11.17 49.38 2.15
N PRO A 643 11.67 50.41 2.88
CA PRO A 643 12.49 50.18 4.07
C PRO A 643 11.66 49.98 5.34
N LYS A 644 12.17 49.09 6.20
CA LYS A 644 11.63 48.73 7.51
C LYS A 644 11.62 49.92 8.49
N ARG A 645 10.47 50.17 9.11
CA ARG A 645 10.27 51.16 10.18
C ARG A 645 10.82 50.59 11.51
N LYS A 646 11.79 51.29 12.10
CA LYS A 646 12.39 51.01 13.42
C LYS A 646 11.31 51.11 14.52
N ARG A 647 11.25 50.09 15.40
CA ARG A 647 10.62 50.16 16.72
C ARG A 647 11.61 50.83 17.67
N ASN A 648 11.28 52.00 18.19
CA ASN A 648 11.95 52.58 19.36
C ASN A 648 11.23 52.13 20.63
N ALA A 649 12.03 51.78 21.63
CA ALA A 649 11.61 51.55 23.00
C ALA A 649 11.26 52.88 23.68
N ASN A 650 10.13 52.88 24.38
CA ASN A 650 9.93 53.43 25.73
C ASN A 650 8.60 52.90 26.25
#